data_AF-A0A3G6P7U5-F1
#
_entry.id   AF-A0A3G6P7U5-F1
#
_cell.length_a   1.000
_cell.length_b   1.000
_cell.length_c   1.000
_cell.angle_alpha   90.00
_cell.angle_beta   90.00
_cell.angle_gamma   90.00
#
_symmetry.space_group_name_H-M   'P 1'
#
loop_
_entity.id
_entity.type
_entity.pdbx_description
1 polymer ?
#
loop_
_entity_poly.entity_id
_entity_poly.type
_entity_poly.pdbx_seq_one_letter_code
_entity_poly.pdbx_strand_id
1 'polypeptide(L)'
;MFQEEEKNFPKNGKNSNKTNIADKTQELAGNPASEKNVPPPQNGSDTGNYFMNQPLVPNNPTISQDKVWSKQPTSKIFNAQGIPENDIAGINRVVRLEIFVEGDPVKFFKHFKLTQSAVRHHEFDLTLAYDTLGNAENHNLEQAQKFLGKRITVVFKYKDIEEGPERNFVGVITEVGFSQEKGSLGNLVLKGYSPTILLDAAPHIQSFGGAQPISLNSIAQEVIKEGLGQGKYDFRVDARYGNVSYSSQYGETHYNFLARLAEAYGEQFFYDGEVLHFGQLPPQEQPVKLTYGSNLSDVKIKMKAQHVNPTFYGYNSSKNEKFKGTSSKISHTSDIARRAYEISEKTFSTPSLRIAPIKASSFMDIDASQKGTAGSRASEVFITSGCTTVPFLYPGCIADIEMRKTDTNDTSYFTKLMLIEVSHEVDARGYYIGTFEAIASDTGFIPRPEFAVPIAEPQFGKVISNTDPLNQGRVQVQFDWQGGQDTTEFIRVMSPDAGSSDKVGKNRGFMSIPEVGDQVIVNFVHLHPDRPFVMGGMYHGGIGAGGGSGNNVMSFSGRSGAELKYDNGAGSMNLKDQGGANMFFDGSGNAIVNANTDHTTNTGSNNTINAGSTNVINVGGEKGAPPQAMLKMDSAGNVVIDAKSSITLKVGDNLLSIDKQGLIKLNGKNLEQKADNNFDLNAKRVSQTAKGSNFKINSDQNVIVTGGNEVKMK
;
A
#
# COMPACT_ATOMS: atom_id res chain seq x y z
N MET A 1 12.03 -13.42 -41.36
CA MET A 1 12.05 -12.40 -42.44
C MET A 1 11.68 -11.08 -41.78
N PHE A 2 12.49 -10.06 -41.61
CA PHE A 2 13.88 -9.70 -41.93
C PHE A 2 14.27 -8.66 -40.83
N GLN A 3 15.31 -8.92 -40.05
CA GLN A 3 16.70 -8.37 -40.13
C GLN A 3 16.92 -7.05 -39.36
N GLU A 4 17.89 -7.16 -38.43
CA GLU A 4 18.64 -6.08 -37.79
C GLU A 4 19.44 -5.27 -38.82
N GLU A 5 19.63 -3.98 -38.58
CA GLU A 5 20.85 -3.29 -38.97
C GLU A 5 21.17 -2.15 -37.99
N GLU A 6 22.38 -2.21 -37.45
CA GLU A 6 22.96 -1.28 -36.48
C GLU A 6 24.00 -0.41 -37.20
N LYS A 7 24.16 0.85 -36.73
CA LYS A 7 25.27 1.81 -36.93
C LYS A 7 25.29 2.68 -38.20
N ASN A 8 25.17 4.00 -37.98
CA ASN A 8 26.29 4.94 -38.21
C ASN A 8 25.97 6.35 -37.68
N PHE A 9 26.75 6.80 -36.68
CA PHE A 9 26.90 8.20 -36.32
C PHE A 9 28.07 8.81 -37.10
N PRO A 10 27.99 10.10 -37.50
CA PRO A 10 29.18 10.91 -37.67
C PRO A 10 29.21 12.07 -36.65
N LYS A 11 30.32 12.18 -35.93
CA LYS A 11 30.79 13.41 -35.26
C LYS A 11 31.86 14.06 -36.13
N ASN A 12 31.67 15.34 -36.47
CA ASN A 12 32.59 16.48 -36.26
C ASN A 12 32.51 17.51 -37.40
N GLY A 13 32.26 18.76 -37.00
CA GLY A 13 32.50 19.97 -37.78
C GLY A 13 32.46 21.18 -36.85
N LYS A 14 33.65 21.73 -36.52
CA LYS A 14 33.87 22.90 -35.66
C LYS A 14 33.58 24.24 -36.38
N ASN A 15 33.32 25.26 -35.54
CA ASN A 15 33.56 26.72 -35.62
C ASN A 15 32.27 27.54 -35.50
N SER A 16 32.20 28.68 -34.82
CA SER A 16 33.12 29.48 -33.97
C SER A 16 32.32 30.69 -33.49
N ASN A 17 32.60 31.24 -32.29
CA ASN A 17 32.15 32.52 -31.67
C ASN A 17 31.62 32.23 -30.25
N LYS A 18 32.07 32.80 -29.14
CA LYS A 18 32.80 34.06 -28.87
C LYS A 18 33.57 33.93 -27.55
N THR A 19 34.78 34.47 -27.60
CA THR A 19 35.56 35.24 -26.59
C THR A 19 35.29 35.07 -25.09
N ASN A 20 36.36 34.64 -24.44
CA ASN A 20 36.74 34.69 -23.04
C ASN A 20 37.01 36.14 -22.58
N ILE A 21 36.86 36.42 -21.27
CA ILE A 21 37.82 37.17 -20.43
C ILE A 21 37.36 37.04 -18.96
N ALA A 22 38.26 36.52 -18.15
CA ALA A 22 38.22 36.49 -16.69
C ALA A 22 39.03 37.67 -16.11
N ASP A 23 38.71 38.03 -14.87
CA ASP A 23 39.63 38.16 -13.71
C ASP A 23 39.46 39.40 -12.82
N LYS A 24 39.77 39.14 -11.54
CA LYS A 24 40.10 40.03 -10.39
C LYS A 24 38.91 40.33 -9.46
N THR A 25 38.98 40.21 -8.13
CA THR A 25 40.10 40.04 -7.19
C THR A 25 39.58 39.59 -5.80
N GLN A 26 40.48 39.01 -5.00
CA GLN A 26 40.31 38.55 -3.61
C GLN A 26 40.30 39.68 -2.55
N GLU A 27 39.91 39.24 -1.33
CA GLU A 27 40.32 39.68 0.02
C GLU A 27 39.60 40.85 0.72
N LEU A 28 38.95 40.56 1.86
CA LEU A 28 39.47 40.89 3.20
C LEU A 28 38.59 40.29 4.32
N ALA A 29 39.25 39.80 5.37
CA ALA A 29 38.69 39.18 6.57
C ALA A 29 38.36 40.21 7.68
N GLY A 30 37.43 39.86 8.58
CA GLY A 30 37.22 40.56 9.86
C GLY A 30 35.98 40.10 10.63
N ASN A 31 36.18 39.41 11.76
CA ASN A 31 35.22 39.08 12.84
C ASN A 31 35.46 40.07 14.01
N PRO A 32 34.74 40.13 15.17
CA PRO A 32 33.41 39.60 15.59
C PRO A 32 32.53 40.60 16.42
N ALA A 33 31.36 40.13 16.91
CA ALA A 33 30.71 40.40 18.23
C ALA A 33 29.34 41.13 18.34
N SER A 34 28.43 40.45 19.07
CA SER A 34 27.44 40.87 20.09
C SER A 34 26.05 41.49 19.78
N GLU A 35 25.02 40.73 20.23
CA GLU A 35 23.77 41.08 20.94
C GLU A 35 22.63 41.89 20.29
N LYS A 36 21.41 41.30 20.20
CA LYS A 36 20.29 41.49 21.18
C LYS A 36 18.98 40.80 20.73
N ASN A 37 18.35 40.16 21.72
CA ASN A 37 16.99 39.57 21.71
C ASN A 37 15.88 40.63 21.57
N VAL A 38 14.83 40.36 20.78
CA VAL A 38 13.39 40.64 21.08
C VAL A 38 12.50 39.71 20.22
N PRO A 39 11.49 39.01 20.78
CA PRO A 39 10.54 38.17 20.03
C PRO A 39 9.21 38.91 19.70
N PRO A 40 8.48 38.55 18.63
CA PRO A 40 7.07 38.90 18.47
C PRO A 40 6.13 37.70 18.76
N PRO A 41 4.81 37.95 18.95
CA PRO A 41 4.06 37.45 20.10
C PRO A 41 3.26 36.16 19.87
N GLN A 42 2.95 35.49 20.99
CA GLN A 42 1.94 34.45 21.09
C GLN A 42 0.52 35.01 20.87
N ASN A 43 -0.21 34.39 19.95
CA ASN A 43 -1.66 34.16 19.92
C ASN A 43 -1.79 32.88 19.04
N GLY A 44 -2.29 31.75 19.50
CA GLY A 44 -3.67 31.54 19.96
C GLY A 44 -4.41 30.81 18.84
N SER A 45 -4.75 29.52 19.08
CA SER A 45 -5.54 28.59 18.25
C SER A 45 -5.05 28.25 16.84
N ASP A 46 -4.45 27.07 16.68
CA ASP A 46 -4.52 26.34 15.40
C ASP A 46 -4.41 24.81 15.64
N THR A 47 -5.52 24.20 16.06
CA THR A 47 -5.73 22.75 15.96
C THR A 47 -6.19 22.46 14.54
N GLY A 48 -5.26 22.22 13.61
CA GLY A 48 -5.67 21.99 12.22
C GLY A 48 -4.58 21.79 11.16
N ASN A 49 -3.35 21.44 11.51
CA ASN A 49 -2.30 21.17 10.51
C ASN A 49 -1.35 20.06 10.98
N TYR A 50 -1.75 18.79 10.78
CA TYR A 50 -0.81 17.68 10.68
C TYR A 50 -1.13 16.88 9.43
N PHE A 51 -0.59 17.33 8.30
CA PHE A 51 -0.38 16.54 7.09
C PHE A 51 0.77 17.16 6.32
N MET A 52 1.95 16.53 6.37
CA MET A 52 2.94 16.64 5.30
C MET A 52 3.97 15.52 5.45
N ASN A 53 4.16 14.78 4.36
CA ASN A 53 5.36 14.00 4.00
C ASN A 53 6.52 14.17 4.99
N GLN A 54 6.68 13.23 5.92
CA GLN A 54 7.97 13.12 6.58
C GLN A 54 8.97 12.56 5.56
N PRO A 55 10.13 13.22 5.35
CA PRO A 55 11.24 12.58 4.65
C PRO A 55 11.59 11.28 5.38
N LEU A 56 12.18 10.30 4.67
CA LEU A 56 12.71 9.06 5.24
C LEU A 56 13.30 9.31 6.64
N VAL A 57 12.52 9.07 7.69
CA VAL A 57 12.99 9.27 9.04
C VAL A 57 13.95 8.12 9.28
N PRO A 58 15.22 8.39 9.63
CA PRO A 58 16.13 7.34 10.06
C PRO A 58 15.43 6.49 11.12
N ASN A 59 15.67 5.18 11.13
CA ASN A 59 15.11 4.26 12.13
C ASN A 59 15.78 4.47 13.51
N ASN A 60 15.86 5.71 13.94
CA ASN A 60 16.48 6.10 15.19
C ASN A 60 15.51 5.78 16.32
N PRO A 61 15.99 5.14 17.40
CA PRO A 61 15.18 4.91 18.59
C PRO A 61 14.72 6.25 19.13
N THR A 62 13.42 6.36 19.42
CA THR A 62 12.87 7.55 20.05
C THR A 62 12.36 7.19 21.44
N ILE A 63 13.04 7.76 22.43
CA ILE A 63 12.55 7.82 23.80
C ILE A 63 11.88 9.20 23.92
N SER A 64 10.70 9.30 24.54
CA SER A 64 10.14 10.60 24.93
C SER A 64 11.16 11.32 25.84
N GLN A 65 11.97 12.22 25.28
CA GLN A 65 13.06 12.91 26.02
C GLN A 65 12.54 14.04 26.89
N ASP A 66 11.36 14.59 26.56
CA ASP A 66 10.68 15.55 27.40
C ASP A 66 9.90 14.78 28.48
N LYS A 67 10.57 14.48 29.59
CA LYS A 67 9.88 14.16 30.85
C LYS A 67 9.11 15.41 31.28
N VAL A 68 7.93 15.63 30.72
CA VAL A 68 7.08 16.81 30.97
C VAL A 68 6.73 16.96 32.47
N TRP A 69 6.92 15.90 33.26
CA TRP A 69 6.71 15.85 34.71
C TRP A 69 7.99 15.69 35.53
N SER A 70 9.05 16.44 35.22
CA SER A 70 10.36 16.45 35.90
C SER A 70 10.36 16.72 37.42
N LYS A 71 9.20 16.96 38.03
CA LYS A 71 9.02 17.18 39.48
C LYS A 71 8.46 15.97 40.23
N GLN A 72 8.08 14.89 39.54
CA GLN A 72 7.55 13.68 40.16
C GLN A 72 8.66 12.65 40.38
N PRO A 73 8.56 11.79 41.41
CA PRO A 73 9.51 10.70 41.60
C PRO A 73 9.53 9.85 40.35
N THR A 74 10.70 9.60 39.76
CA THR A 74 10.92 8.55 38.76
C THR A 74 11.68 7.44 39.44
N SER A 75 11.38 6.18 39.15
CA SER A 75 12.00 5.03 39.81
C SER A 75 13.53 5.19 39.84
N LYS A 76 14.14 5.30 41.02
CA LYS A 76 15.60 5.31 41.17
C LYS A 76 16.11 3.88 40.92
N ILE A 77 16.86 3.69 39.83
CA ILE A 77 17.24 2.37 39.29
C ILE A 77 18.39 1.73 40.10
N PHE A 78 18.14 1.41 41.37
CA PHE A 78 19.09 0.70 42.24
C PHE A 78 18.45 -0.48 42.99
N ASN A 79 17.24 -0.91 42.62
CA ASN A 79 16.47 -1.92 43.36
C ASN A 79 17.20 -3.26 43.52
N ALA A 80 17.89 -3.74 42.48
CA ALA A 80 18.61 -5.02 42.54
C ALA A 80 19.71 -5.08 43.61
N GLN A 81 20.34 -3.94 43.93
CA GLN A 81 21.36 -3.80 44.98
C GLN A 81 20.74 -3.39 46.31
N GLY A 82 19.80 -2.44 46.28
CA GLY A 82 19.14 -1.91 47.47
C GLY A 82 18.21 -2.90 48.16
N ILE A 83 17.64 -3.88 47.46
CA ILE A 83 16.79 -4.91 48.10
C ILE A 83 17.63 -5.80 49.04
N PRO A 84 18.72 -6.47 48.61
CA PRO A 84 19.59 -7.24 49.50
C PRO A 84 20.20 -6.45 50.66
N GLU A 85 20.65 -5.21 50.42
CA GLU A 85 21.25 -4.36 51.47
C GLU A 85 20.27 -4.05 52.61
N ASN A 86 18.98 -4.10 52.30
CA ASN A 86 17.90 -3.81 53.23
C ASN A 86 17.13 -5.07 53.65
N ASP A 87 17.56 -6.27 53.25
CA ASP A 87 16.90 -7.51 53.67
C ASP A 87 17.22 -7.83 55.14
N ILE A 88 16.20 -8.17 55.93
CA ILE A 88 16.38 -8.60 57.33
C ILE A 88 15.78 -9.99 57.46
N ALA A 89 16.64 -10.98 57.69
CA ALA A 89 16.24 -12.38 57.77
C ALA A 89 15.08 -12.59 58.77
N GLY A 90 13.98 -13.16 58.28
CA GLY A 90 12.79 -13.47 59.07
C GLY A 90 11.85 -12.30 59.34
N ILE A 91 12.13 -11.09 58.82
CA ILE A 91 11.28 -9.91 58.98
C ILE A 91 10.78 -9.44 57.61
N ASN A 92 9.47 -9.54 57.40
CA ASN A 92 8.82 -8.88 56.27
C ASN A 92 8.68 -7.39 56.59
N ARG A 93 9.40 -6.55 55.85
CA ARG A 93 9.28 -5.10 56.00
C ARG A 93 7.91 -4.62 55.57
N VAL A 94 7.44 -3.59 56.28
CA VAL A 94 6.18 -2.92 55.99
C VAL A 94 6.38 -1.98 54.81
N VAL A 95 5.47 -2.03 53.85
CA VAL A 95 5.48 -1.19 52.65
C VAL A 95 4.73 0.10 52.91
N ARG A 96 5.30 1.21 52.43
CA ARG A 96 4.66 2.52 52.37
C ARG A 96 4.32 2.82 50.92
N LEU A 97 3.09 3.22 50.67
CA LEU A 97 2.66 3.77 49.38
C LEU A 97 2.62 5.29 49.47
N GLU A 98 3.26 5.97 48.53
CA GLU A 98 3.04 7.39 48.28
C GLU A 98 2.19 7.52 47.02
N ILE A 99 0.96 8.03 47.19
CA ILE A 99 -0.02 8.10 46.12
C ILE A 99 -0.22 9.56 45.75
N PHE A 100 -0.15 9.85 44.46
CA PHE A 100 -0.33 11.19 43.90
C PHE A 100 -1.37 11.15 42.78
N VAL A 101 -2.33 12.07 42.79
CA VAL A 101 -3.29 12.26 41.70
C VAL A 101 -3.03 13.64 41.09
N GLU A 102 -2.64 13.71 39.81
CA GLU A 102 -2.11 14.94 39.17
C GLU A 102 -0.99 15.64 39.96
N GLY A 103 -0.25 14.86 40.77
CA GLY A 103 0.81 15.38 41.64
C GLY A 103 0.34 15.79 43.05
N ASP A 104 -0.96 15.81 43.33
CA ASP A 104 -1.50 16.07 44.67
C ASP A 104 -1.44 14.80 45.54
N PRO A 105 -0.85 14.85 46.74
CA PRO A 105 -0.65 13.66 47.57
C PRO A 105 -1.95 13.20 48.26
N VAL A 106 -2.24 11.90 48.17
CA VAL A 106 -3.27 11.20 48.95
C VAL A 106 -2.63 10.65 50.22
N LYS A 107 -2.92 11.29 51.37
CA LYS A 107 -2.19 11.04 52.63
C LYS A 107 -2.46 9.67 53.25
N PHE A 108 -3.66 9.14 53.10
CA PHE A 108 -4.10 7.91 53.75
C PHE A 108 -4.85 7.03 52.76
N PHE A 109 -4.65 5.72 52.85
CA PHE A 109 -5.41 4.74 52.09
C PHE A 109 -5.78 3.57 53.01
N LYS A 110 -6.84 2.85 52.67
CA LYS A 110 -7.27 1.65 53.41
C LYS A 110 -6.70 0.38 52.79
N HIS A 111 -6.72 0.31 51.46
CA HIS A 111 -6.28 -0.85 50.70
C HIS A 111 -5.90 -0.41 49.29
N PHE A 112 -4.86 -1.02 48.74
CA PHE A 112 -4.45 -0.85 47.36
C PHE A 112 -4.15 -2.21 46.74
N LYS A 113 -4.72 -2.47 45.58
CA LYS A 113 -4.42 -3.62 44.75
C LYS A 113 -4.02 -3.17 43.35
N LEU A 114 -2.96 -3.74 42.82
CA LEU A 114 -2.49 -3.50 41.45
C LEU A 114 -2.18 -4.84 40.80
N THR A 115 -2.80 -5.11 39.64
CA THR A 115 -2.51 -6.27 38.81
C THR A 115 -1.90 -5.79 37.50
N GLN A 116 -0.69 -6.23 37.20
CA GLN A 116 0.09 -5.86 36.03
C GLN A 116 0.30 -7.09 35.14
N SER A 117 0.33 -6.87 33.82
CA SER A 117 0.48 -7.94 32.85
C SER A 117 1.17 -7.43 31.58
N ALA A 118 2.02 -8.26 31.00
CA ALA A 118 2.70 -7.95 29.73
C ALA A 118 1.76 -8.05 28.51
N VAL A 119 0.58 -8.68 28.64
CA VAL A 119 -0.32 -8.97 27.50
C VAL A 119 -1.64 -8.20 27.52
N ARG A 120 -2.04 -7.66 28.68
CA ARG A 120 -3.32 -6.97 28.92
C ARG A 120 -3.09 -5.67 29.68
N HIS A 121 -4.12 -4.81 29.71
CA HIS A 121 -4.08 -3.59 30.53
C HIS A 121 -3.82 -3.93 32.00
N HIS A 122 -3.02 -3.10 32.67
CA HIS A 122 -2.90 -3.18 34.12
C HIS A 122 -4.17 -2.65 34.75
N GLU A 123 -4.53 -3.16 35.92
CA GLU A 123 -5.72 -2.79 36.68
C GLU A 123 -5.32 -2.44 38.10
N PHE A 124 -5.89 -1.36 38.65
CA PHE A 124 -5.72 -1.03 40.05
C PHE A 124 -7.05 -0.71 40.74
N ASP A 125 -7.07 -0.97 42.05
CA ASP A 125 -8.15 -0.63 42.97
C ASP A 125 -7.52 0.04 44.20
N LEU A 126 -7.95 1.27 44.48
CA LEU A 126 -7.53 2.06 45.62
C LEU A 126 -8.75 2.42 46.47
N THR A 127 -8.80 1.87 47.68
CA THR A 127 -9.84 2.19 48.66
C THR A 127 -9.33 3.24 49.65
N LEU A 128 -10.05 4.35 49.78
CA LEU A 128 -9.77 5.44 50.72
C LEU A 128 -10.87 5.54 51.78
N ALA A 129 -10.54 6.10 52.95
CA ALA A 129 -11.56 6.47 53.93
C ALA A 129 -12.38 7.67 53.41
N TYR A 130 -13.65 7.76 53.81
CA TYR A 130 -14.57 8.84 53.43
C TYR A 130 -14.04 10.26 53.71
N ASP A 131 -13.16 10.46 54.70
CA ASP A 131 -12.59 11.74 55.11
C ASP A 131 -11.17 12.02 54.55
N THR A 132 -10.63 11.14 53.71
CA THR A 132 -9.25 11.21 53.19
C THR A 132 -8.96 12.52 52.43
N LEU A 133 -9.96 13.08 51.78
CA LEU A 133 -9.83 14.27 50.93
C LEU A 133 -10.02 15.59 51.70
N GLY A 134 -10.01 15.54 53.04
CA GLY A 134 -10.10 16.69 53.94
C GLY A 134 -11.51 16.88 54.52
N ASN A 135 -12.54 16.88 53.67
CA ASN A 135 -13.93 16.84 54.10
C ASN A 135 -14.48 15.41 54.01
N ALA A 136 -15.45 15.09 54.88
CA ALA A 136 -16.19 13.83 54.81
C ALA A 136 -16.99 13.76 53.50
N GLU A 137 -16.54 12.91 52.57
CA GLU A 137 -17.25 12.57 51.35
C GLU A 137 -18.41 11.60 51.65
N ASN A 138 -19.39 11.58 50.77
CA ASN A 138 -20.55 10.68 50.82
C ASN A 138 -20.88 10.19 49.41
N HIS A 139 -22.08 9.62 49.21
CA HIS A 139 -22.53 9.11 47.91
C HIS A 139 -22.57 10.17 46.78
N ASN A 140 -22.44 11.46 47.09
CA ASN A 140 -22.36 12.53 46.09
C ASN A 140 -20.95 12.71 45.49
N LEU A 141 -19.91 12.16 46.12
CA LEU A 141 -18.53 12.16 45.59
C LEU A 141 -17.99 13.55 45.18
N GLU A 142 -18.34 14.62 45.89
CA GLU A 142 -18.11 16.01 45.45
C GLU A 142 -16.64 16.33 45.14
N GLN A 143 -15.69 15.88 45.97
CA GLN A 143 -14.25 16.00 45.69
C GLN A 143 -13.73 14.82 44.89
N ALA A 144 -14.17 13.60 45.22
CA ALA A 144 -13.63 12.39 44.61
C ALA A 144 -13.86 12.35 43.09
N GLN A 145 -14.99 12.88 42.59
CA GLN A 145 -15.29 12.92 41.16
C GLN A 145 -14.24 13.71 40.34
N LYS A 146 -13.49 14.63 40.96
CA LYS A 146 -12.42 15.41 40.29
C LYS A 146 -11.23 14.54 39.88
N PHE A 147 -11.12 13.34 40.47
CA PHE A 147 -10.08 12.37 40.14
C PHE A 147 -10.42 11.53 38.91
N LEU A 148 -11.68 11.52 38.46
CA LEU A 148 -12.07 10.76 37.27
C LEU A 148 -11.32 11.28 36.03
N GLY A 149 -10.71 10.38 35.27
CA GLY A 149 -9.90 10.67 34.09
C GLY A 149 -8.52 11.26 34.39
N LYS A 150 -8.10 11.31 35.66
CA LYS A 150 -6.81 11.88 36.07
C LYS A 150 -5.70 10.85 36.13
N ARG A 151 -4.46 11.32 35.96
CA ARG A 151 -3.25 10.52 36.14
C ARG A 151 -3.02 10.24 37.62
N ILE A 152 -2.78 8.98 37.96
CA ILE A 152 -2.36 8.54 39.29
C ILE A 152 -0.91 8.05 39.24
N THR A 153 -0.14 8.31 40.28
CA THR A 153 1.19 7.74 40.51
C THR A 153 1.23 7.11 41.89
N VAL A 154 1.63 5.85 41.95
CA VAL A 154 1.78 5.10 43.19
C VAL A 154 3.25 4.70 43.32
N VAL A 155 3.92 5.18 44.36
CA VAL A 155 5.31 4.87 44.65
C VAL A 155 5.39 3.86 45.78
N PHE A 156 5.93 2.69 45.49
CA PHE A 156 6.22 1.65 46.46
C PHE A 156 7.56 1.92 47.15
N LYS A 157 7.58 1.94 48.48
CA LYS A 157 8.77 2.13 49.32
C LYS A 157 8.72 1.23 50.55
N TYR A 158 9.86 0.98 51.19
CA TYR A 158 9.86 0.49 52.57
C TYR A 158 9.58 1.62 53.55
N LYS A 159 8.79 1.34 54.60
CA LYS A 159 8.31 2.37 55.54
C LYS A 159 9.40 2.94 56.45
N ASP A 160 10.42 2.15 56.74
CA ASP A 160 11.47 2.41 57.72
C ASP A 160 12.81 2.84 57.10
N ILE A 161 12.87 3.00 55.78
CA ILE A 161 14.07 3.44 55.04
C ILE A 161 13.72 4.66 54.20
N GLU A 162 14.41 5.77 54.44
CA GLU A 162 14.18 7.03 53.72
C GLU A 162 14.88 7.04 52.34
N GLU A 163 16.09 6.48 52.25
CA GLU A 163 16.84 6.27 51.01
C GLU A 163 16.98 4.77 50.70
N GLY A 164 15.95 4.19 50.10
CA GLY A 164 15.87 2.76 49.81
C GLY A 164 15.37 2.45 48.40
N PRO A 165 15.20 1.17 48.06
CA PRO A 165 14.58 0.77 46.80
C PRO A 165 13.16 1.34 46.67
N GLU A 166 12.81 1.78 45.46
CA GLU A 166 11.49 2.31 45.14
C GLU A 166 11.04 1.91 43.73
N ARG A 167 9.74 1.78 43.52
CA ARG A 167 9.16 1.54 42.19
C ARG A 167 7.88 2.33 42.01
N ASN A 168 7.73 2.93 40.84
CA ASN A 168 6.52 3.63 40.47
C ASN A 168 5.57 2.75 39.66
N PHE A 169 4.28 2.98 39.88
CA PHE A 169 3.22 2.66 38.93
C PHE A 169 2.50 3.95 38.53
N VAL A 170 2.29 4.14 37.23
CA VAL A 170 1.54 5.25 36.65
C VAL A 170 0.31 4.69 35.95
N GLY A 171 -0.86 5.25 36.27
CA GLY A 171 -2.15 4.83 35.70
C GLY A 171 -3.08 6.00 35.41
N VAL A 172 -4.29 5.66 34.98
CA VAL A 172 -5.40 6.59 34.77
C VAL A 172 -6.61 6.09 35.56
N ILE A 173 -7.23 6.97 36.33
CA ILE A 173 -8.45 6.66 37.10
C ILE A 173 -9.65 6.69 36.15
N THR A 174 -10.34 5.57 35.98
CA THR A 174 -11.49 5.44 35.07
C THR A 174 -12.81 5.22 35.81
N GLU A 175 -12.75 4.96 37.11
CA GLU A 175 -13.92 4.79 37.97
C GLU A 175 -13.66 5.45 39.32
N VAL A 176 -14.65 6.22 39.76
CA VAL A 176 -14.73 6.77 41.13
C VAL A 176 -16.06 6.35 41.70
N GLY A 177 -16.04 5.70 42.86
CA GLY A 177 -17.22 5.14 43.51
C GLY A 177 -17.24 5.38 45.02
N PHE A 178 -18.42 5.23 45.60
CA PHE A 178 -18.64 5.19 47.04
C PHE A 178 -19.10 3.78 47.43
N SER A 179 -18.44 3.17 48.42
CA SER A 179 -18.81 1.86 48.96
C SER A 179 -19.07 1.96 50.46
N GLN A 180 -20.17 1.41 50.94
CA GLN A 180 -20.53 1.44 52.35
C GLN A 180 -21.04 0.08 52.80
N GLU A 181 -20.52 -0.40 53.92
CA GLU A 181 -20.84 -1.72 54.46
C GLU A 181 -21.16 -1.62 55.96
N LYS A 182 -22.19 -2.37 56.40
CA LYS A 182 -22.47 -2.69 57.81
C LYS A 182 -22.35 -1.50 58.78
N GLY A 183 -22.97 -0.37 58.46
CA GLY A 183 -22.99 0.82 59.32
C GLY A 183 -21.67 1.60 59.37
N SER A 184 -20.70 1.30 58.50
CA SER A 184 -19.49 2.10 58.36
C SER A 184 -19.79 3.49 57.78
N LEU A 185 -18.86 4.43 57.96
CA LEU A 185 -18.97 5.79 57.39
C LEU A 185 -18.72 5.83 55.86
N GLY A 186 -18.52 4.66 55.24
CA GLY A 186 -18.23 4.52 53.82
C GLY A 186 -16.75 4.60 53.47
N ASN A 187 -16.48 4.30 52.21
CA ASN A 187 -15.18 4.28 51.56
C ASN A 187 -15.31 4.94 50.19
N LEU A 188 -14.26 5.62 49.77
CA LEU A 188 -14.09 6.02 48.37
C LEU A 188 -13.33 4.91 47.66
N VAL A 189 -13.75 4.56 46.46
CA VAL A 189 -13.12 3.53 45.64
C VAL A 189 -12.69 4.17 44.34
N LEU A 190 -11.38 4.18 44.08
CA LEU A 190 -10.80 4.65 42.84
C LEU A 190 -10.27 3.44 42.09
N LYS A 191 -10.84 3.13 40.93
CA LYS A 191 -10.31 2.09 40.05
C LYS A 191 -9.85 2.69 38.73
N GLY A 192 -8.95 1.98 38.09
CA GLY A 192 -8.45 2.40 36.80
C GLY A 192 -7.47 1.42 36.21
N TYR A 193 -6.83 1.89 35.15
CA TYR A 193 -5.98 1.05 34.33
C TYR A 193 -4.61 1.70 34.08
N SER A 194 -3.71 0.94 33.47
CA SER A 194 -2.54 1.52 32.79
C SER A 194 -2.98 2.50 31.69
N PRO A 195 -2.11 3.45 31.29
CA PRO A 195 -2.42 4.41 30.22
C PRO A 195 -2.77 3.76 28.88
N THR A 196 -2.36 2.50 28.68
CA THR A 196 -2.73 1.72 27.50
C THR A 196 -4.24 1.60 27.27
N ILE A 197 -5.08 1.75 28.30
CA ILE A 197 -6.55 1.78 28.12
C ILE A 197 -7.01 2.96 27.24
N LEU A 198 -6.24 4.06 27.24
CA LEU A 198 -6.56 5.24 26.41
C LEU A 198 -6.30 4.98 24.93
N LEU A 199 -5.51 3.95 24.60
CA LEU A 199 -5.30 3.46 23.23
C LEU A 199 -6.43 2.51 22.80
N ASP A 200 -7.19 1.95 23.74
CA ASP A 200 -8.32 1.05 23.48
C ASP A 200 -9.67 1.81 23.46
N ALA A 201 -9.67 2.92 22.72
CA ALA A 201 -10.83 3.79 22.56
C ALA A 201 -11.81 3.26 21.48
N ALA A 202 -12.60 4.14 20.86
CA ALA A 202 -13.45 3.73 19.74
C ALA A 202 -12.60 3.25 18.55
N PRO A 203 -13.06 2.23 17.79
CA PRO A 203 -12.39 1.79 16.57
C PRO A 203 -12.17 2.94 15.58
N HIS A 204 -11.01 2.94 14.94
CA HIS A 204 -10.58 4.01 14.03
C HIS A 204 -10.10 3.43 12.68
N ILE A 205 -10.12 4.26 11.64
CA ILE A 205 -9.61 3.92 10.31
C ILE A 205 -8.60 4.98 9.89
N GLN A 206 -7.37 4.54 9.61
CA GLN A 206 -6.31 5.36 9.05
C GLN A 206 -5.27 4.52 8.31
N SER A 207 -4.34 5.17 7.62
CA SER A 207 -3.28 4.52 6.85
C SER A 207 -1.96 5.25 7.00
N PHE A 208 -0.88 4.49 6.91
CA PHE A 208 0.48 4.95 7.00
C PHE A 208 1.28 4.50 5.77
N GLY A 209 2.11 5.39 5.24
CA GLY A 209 2.89 5.16 4.03
C GLY A 209 2.06 5.28 2.75
N GLY A 210 2.26 4.37 1.81
CA GLY A 210 1.56 4.33 0.54
C GLY A 210 2.36 4.98 -0.58
N ALA A 211 2.20 6.29 -0.77
CA ALA A 211 2.95 7.03 -1.78
C ALA A 211 4.48 6.92 -1.58
N GLN A 212 4.91 6.88 -0.32
CA GLN A 212 6.29 6.61 0.09
C GLN A 212 6.29 5.61 1.26
N PRO A 213 7.34 4.77 1.39
CA PRO A 213 7.50 3.91 2.56
C PRO A 213 7.66 4.72 3.85
N ILE A 214 7.20 4.17 4.97
CA ILE A 214 7.29 4.78 6.30
C ILE A 214 7.96 3.79 7.27
N SER A 215 8.70 4.30 8.27
CA SER A 215 9.33 3.44 9.28
C SER A 215 8.31 2.96 10.31
N LEU A 216 8.50 1.73 10.80
CA LEU A 216 7.64 1.17 11.85
C LEU A 216 7.68 2.02 13.14
N ASN A 217 8.83 2.63 13.44
CA ASN A 217 8.97 3.56 14.55
C ASN A 217 8.04 4.78 14.41
N SER A 218 7.94 5.35 13.20
CA SER A 218 7.11 6.53 12.96
C SER A 218 5.63 6.18 13.16
N ILE A 219 5.19 5.05 12.60
CA ILE A 219 3.81 4.55 12.77
C ILE A 219 3.48 4.40 14.26
N ALA A 220 4.29 3.65 15.00
CA ALA A 220 4.03 3.37 16.41
C ALA A 220 4.04 4.67 17.24
N GLN A 221 4.98 5.57 16.98
CA GLN A 221 5.09 6.85 17.69
C GLN A 221 3.86 7.75 17.43
N GLU A 222 3.39 7.81 16.20
CA GLU A 222 2.22 8.61 15.81
C GLU A 222 0.97 8.10 16.52
N VAL A 223 0.68 6.79 16.38
CA VAL A 223 -0.48 6.15 17.00
C VAL A 223 -0.46 6.25 18.53
N ILE A 224 0.71 6.10 19.16
CA ILE A 224 0.83 6.26 20.62
C ILE A 224 0.54 7.72 21.03
N LYS A 225 1.04 8.71 20.27
CA LYS A 225 0.80 10.13 20.57
C LYS A 225 -0.66 10.53 20.37
N GLU A 226 -1.34 9.96 19.39
CA GLU A 226 -2.78 10.18 19.16
C GLU A 226 -3.61 9.76 20.37
N GLY A 227 -3.36 8.56 20.92
CA GLY A 227 -4.14 8.06 22.05
C GLY A 227 -3.69 8.54 23.43
N LEU A 228 -2.38 8.67 23.69
CA LEU A 228 -1.87 9.10 25.01
C LEU A 228 -1.74 10.63 25.13
N GLY A 229 -1.84 11.36 24.03
CA GLY A 229 -1.55 12.78 23.95
C GLY A 229 -0.06 13.09 24.09
N GLN A 230 0.28 14.38 24.07
CA GLN A 230 1.66 14.83 24.22
C GLN A 230 2.02 15.01 25.70
N GLY A 231 2.97 14.21 26.19
CA GLY A 231 3.69 14.48 27.45
C GLY A 231 3.03 14.05 28.76
N LYS A 232 1.89 13.35 28.76
CA LYS A 232 1.28 12.85 30.02
C LYS A 232 1.82 11.51 30.50
N TYR A 233 2.18 10.64 29.55
CA TYR A 233 2.59 9.27 29.79
C TYR A 233 3.82 8.96 28.96
N ASP A 234 4.76 8.23 29.55
CA ASP A 234 6.03 7.92 28.91
C ASP A 234 5.90 6.68 28.03
N PHE A 235 6.59 6.73 26.89
CA PHE A 235 6.67 5.61 25.97
C PHE A 235 8.03 5.57 25.27
N ARG A 236 8.39 4.38 24.79
CA ARG A 236 9.61 4.08 24.07
C ARG A 236 9.28 3.32 22.79
N VAL A 237 9.79 3.82 21.68
CA VAL A 237 9.68 3.16 20.38
C VAL A 237 11.07 2.84 19.85
N ASP A 238 11.36 1.56 19.67
CA ASP A 238 12.64 1.04 19.18
C ASP A 238 12.44 -0.26 18.40
N ALA A 239 11.70 -0.20 17.29
CA ALA A 239 11.46 -1.34 16.43
C ALA A 239 12.76 -1.80 15.74
N ARG A 240 12.94 -3.13 15.66
CA ARG A 240 14.02 -3.73 14.88
C ARG A 240 13.70 -3.72 13.39
N TYR A 241 12.44 -3.91 13.05
CA TYR A 241 11.97 -3.92 11.67
C TYR A 241 12.07 -2.52 11.06
N GLY A 242 12.32 -2.48 9.75
CA GLY A 242 12.57 -1.24 9.02
C GLY A 242 11.29 -0.59 8.50
N ASN A 243 11.33 -0.22 7.23
CA ASN A 243 10.23 0.49 6.58
C ASN A 243 9.18 -0.47 6.02
N VAL A 244 7.92 -0.05 6.08
CA VAL A 244 6.78 -0.70 5.45
C VAL A 244 6.29 0.16 4.28
N SER A 245 5.79 -0.49 3.22
CA SER A 245 5.27 0.24 2.05
C SER A 245 3.93 0.90 2.33
N TYR A 246 3.05 0.19 3.04
CA TYR A 246 1.70 0.62 3.38
C TYR A 246 1.21 -0.21 4.56
N SER A 247 0.61 0.44 5.56
CA SER A 247 -0.07 -0.23 6.67
C SER A 247 -1.34 0.53 7.04
N SER A 248 -2.41 -0.17 7.35
CA SER A 248 -3.69 0.43 7.71
C SER A 248 -4.21 -0.11 9.04
N GLN A 249 -4.59 0.83 9.90
CA GLN A 249 -5.47 0.60 11.04
C GLN A 249 -6.89 0.60 10.47
N TYR A 250 -7.57 -0.55 10.46
CA TYR A 250 -8.86 -0.68 9.78
C TYR A 250 -9.92 -1.19 10.74
N GLY A 251 -10.78 -0.28 11.22
CA GLY A 251 -11.92 -0.63 12.07
C GLY A 251 -11.48 -1.23 13.40
N GLU A 252 -10.35 -0.77 13.93
CA GLU A 252 -9.73 -1.31 15.14
C GLU A 252 -9.20 -0.17 16.03
N THR A 253 -9.04 -0.43 17.33
CA THR A 253 -8.50 0.55 18.29
C THR A 253 -6.99 0.73 18.11
N HIS A 254 -6.41 1.81 18.63
CA HIS A 254 -4.97 2.03 18.55
C HIS A 254 -4.20 0.92 19.30
N TYR A 255 -4.72 0.45 20.44
CA TYR A 255 -4.14 -0.67 21.17
C TYR A 255 -4.14 -1.95 20.32
N ASN A 256 -5.29 -2.29 19.72
CA ASN A 256 -5.40 -3.47 18.86
C ASN A 256 -4.46 -3.38 17.66
N PHE A 257 -4.36 -2.21 17.03
CA PHE A 257 -3.45 -1.96 15.91
C PHE A 257 -1.99 -2.17 16.32
N LEU A 258 -1.53 -1.53 17.40
CA LEU A 258 -0.15 -1.67 17.90
C LEU A 258 0.17 -3.10 18.33
N ALA A 259 -0.73 -3.77 19.04
CA ALA A 259 -0.58 -5.16 19.46
C ALA A 259 -0.46 -6.11 18.26
N ARG A 260 -1.34 -5.94 17.27
CA ARG A 260 -1.30 -6.69 16.01
C ARG A 260 -0.03 -6.41 15.23
N LEU A 261 0.37 -5.15 15.13
CA LEU A 261 1.55 -4.71 14.40
C LEU A 261 2.82 -5.28 15.02
N ALA A 262 2.92 -5.26 16.36
CA ALA A 262 4.05 -5.83 17.08
C ALA A 262 4.20 -7.34 16.80
N GLU A 263 3.12 -8.11 16.99
CA GLU A 263 3.14 -9.55 16.67
C GLU A 263 3.46 -9.81 15.19
N ALA A 264 2.88 -9.03 14.28
CA ALA A 264 3.02 -9.26 12.85
C ALA A 264 4.47 -9.06 12.36
N TYR A 265 5.21 -8.11 12.94
CA TYR A 265 6.60 -7.82 12.62
C TYR A 265 7.63 -8.42 13.60
N GLY A 266 7.17 -9.14 14.63
CA GLY A 266 8.03 -9.77 15.64
C GLY A 266 8.64 -8.80 16.66
N GLU A 267 8.01 -7.64 16.84
CA GLU A 267 8.33 -6.66 17.87
C GLU A 267 7.60 -6.97 19.18
N GLN A 268 8.05 -6.37 20.29
CA GLN A 268 7.43 -6.52 21.61
C GLN A 268 6.56 -5.29 21.90
N PHE A 269 5.41 -5.51 22.56
CA PHE A 269 4.49 -4.45 22.96
C PHE A 269 3.95 -4.72 24.35
N PHE A 270 4.36 -3.95 25.35
CA PHE A 270 3.92 -4.11 26.74
C PHE A 270 4.15 -2.83 27.54
N TYR A 271 3.42 -2.69 28.66
CA TYR A 271 3.59 -1.60 29.61
C TYR A 271 4.34 -2.11 30.85
N ASP A 272 5.42 -1.45 31.26
CA ASP A 272 6.23 -1.90 32.41
C ASP A 272 5.71 -1.37 33.76
N GLY A 273 4.65 -0.55 33.74
CA GLY A 273 4.10 0.15 34.91
C GLY A 273 4.39 1.65 34.90
N GLU A 274 5.38 2.11 34.15
CA GLU A 274 5.76 3.52 34.01
C GLU A 274 5.92 3.93 32.54
N VAL A 275 6.48 3.05 31.70
CA VAL A 275 6.77 3.29 30.28
C VAL A 275 6.08 2.24 29.40
N LEU A 276 5.41 2.69 28.33
CA LEU A 276 4.90 1.83 27.26
C LEU A 276 5.99 1.54 26.24
N HIS A 277 6.30 0.26 26.00
CA HIS A 277 7.33 -0.16 25.06
C HIS A 277 6.72 -0.70 23.78
N PHE A 278 7.25 -0.26 22.64
CA PHE A 278 7.01 -0.86 21.32
C PHE A 278 8.36 -1.10 20.64
N GLY A 279 8.63 -2.33 20.20
CA GLY A 279 9.87 -2.70 19.52
C GLY A 279 10.70 -3.75 20.26
N GLN A 280 12.01 -3.58 20.27
CA GLN A 280 12.91 -4.45 21.02
C GLN A 280 12.71 -4.30 22.52
N LEU A 281 12.95 -5.39 23.26
CA LEU A 281 12.96 -5.34 24.73
C LEU A 281 13.92 -4.23 25.21
N PRO A 282 13.53 -3.45 26.23
CA PRO A 282 14.41 -2.45 26.80
C PRO A 282 15.69 -3.10 27.36
N PRO A 283 16.79 -2.33 27.50
CA PRO A 283 18.00 -2.82 28.14
C PRO A 283 17.68 -3.45 29.50
N GLN A 284 18.15 -4.68 29.72
CA GLN A 284 17.85 -5.44 30.93
C GLN A 284 18.60 -4.85 32.13
N GLU A 285 17.88 -4.65 33.23
CA GLU A 285 18.46 -4.27 34.53
C GLU A 285 19.15 -5.46 35.22
N GLN A 286 19.86 -5.17 36.31
CA GLN A 286 20.40 -6.23 37.17
C GLN A 286 19.28 -7.08 37.76
N PRO A 287 19.40 -8.42 37.79
CA PRO A 287 18.35 -9.29 38.31
C PRO A 287 18.04 -9.04 39.78
N VAL A 288 16.76 -8.95 40.12
CA VAL A 288 16.30 -8.94 41.52
C VAL A 288 16.45 -10.33 42.10
N LYS A 289 17.07 -10.44 43.27
CA LYS A 289 17.28 -11.73 43.93
C LYS A 289 16.04 -12.18 44.72
N LEU A 290 15.45 -13.30 44.33
CA LEU A 290 14.32 -13.94 45.01
C LEU A 290 14.77 -15.26 45.63
N THR A 291 14.81 -15.33 46.95
CA THR A 291 15.33 -16.48 47.69
C THR A 291 14.18 -17.20 48.42
N TYR A 292 13.95 -18.46 48.06
CA TYR A 292 12.90 -19.29 48.64
C TYR A 292 13.06 -19.41 50.16
N GLY A 293 11.99 -19.15 50.90
CA GLY A 293 11.98 -19.15 52.36
C GLY A 293 12.47 -17.86 53.01
N SER A 294 12.97 -16.89 52.23
CA SER A 294 13.22 -15.52 52.69
C SER A 294 12.12 -14.58 52.17
N ASN A 295 12.23 -14.15 50.91
CA ASN A 295 11.32 -13.19 50.28
C ASN A 295 10.45 -13.81 49.17
N LEU A 296 10.50 -15.14 49.04
CA LEU A 296 9.80 -15.95 48.05
C LEU A 296 9.17 -17.18 48.72
N SER A 297 7.89 -17.44 48.46
CA SER A 297 7.15 -18.61 48.92
C SER A 297 6.22 -19.17 47.82
N ASP A 298 5.61 -20.33 48.07
CA ASP A 298 4.55 -20.91 47.22
C ASP A 298 4.92 -21.06 45.73
N VAL A 299 6.19 -21.36 45.47
CA VAL A 299 6.73 -21.46 44.11
C VAL A 299 6.14 -22.66 43.38
N LYS A 300 5.59 -22.40 42.20
CA LYS A 300 5.06 -23.40 41.26
C LYS A 300 5.80 -23.29 39.95
N ILE A 301 6.33 -24.42 39.48
CA ILE A 301 7.07 -24.52 38.23
C ILE A 301 6.26 -25.37 37.26
N LYS A 302 5.96 -24.84 36.08
CA LYS A 302 5.14 -25.48 35.05
C LYS A 302 5.93 -25.61 33.75
N MET A 303 5.90 -26.80 33.16
CA MET A 303 6.31 -27.04 31.78
C MET A 303 5.06 -27.25 30.93
N LYS A 304 5.01 -26.64 29.74
CA LYS A 304 3.92 -26.78 28.79
C LYS A 304 4.47 -27.28 27.45
N ALA A 305 3.81 -28.28 26.88
CA ALA A 305 4.03 -28.62 25.48
C ALA A 305 3.20 -27.66 24.61
N GLN A 306 3.83 -26.97 23.67
CA GLN A 306 3.19 -25.97 22.80
C GLN A 306 3.50 -26.22 21.32
N HIS A 307 2.67 -25.69 20.40
CA HIS A 307 3.05 -25.66 18.98
C HIS A 307 4.02 -24.50 18.75
N VAL A 308 5.32 -24.80 18.65
CA VAL A 308 6.42 -23.81 18.61
C VAL A 308 6.98 -23.54 17.21
N ASN A 309 6.54 -24.30 16.20
CA ASN A 309 7.11 -24.26 14.84
C ASN A 309 6.06 -23.89 13.78
N PRO A 310 5.47 -22.68 13.82
CA PRO A 310 4.61 -22.20 12.73
C PRO A 310 5.45 -21.95 11.47
N THR A 311 4.88 -22.19 10.28
CA THR A 311 5.48 -21.75 9.02
C THR A 311 4.56 -20.78 8.29
N PHE A 312 5.14 -19.71 7.75
CA PHE A 312 4.42 -18.71 6.98
C PHE A 312 4.78 -18.74 5.50
N TYR A 313 3.84 -18.32 4.66
CA TYR A 313 4.11 -18.01 3.25
C TYR A 313 3.62 -16.60 2.91
N GLY A 314 4.16 -16.06 1.83
CA GLY A 314 3.73 -14.79 1.24
C GLY A 314 3.99 -14.75 -0.25
N TYR A 315 3.51 -13.69 -0.90
CA TYR A 315 3.64 -13.52 -2.33
C TYR A 315 3.91 -12.05 -2.66
N ASN A 316 5.05 -11.78 -3.30
CA ASN A 316 5.34 -10.48 -3.88
C ASN A 316 4.84 -10.47 -5.33
N SER A 317 3.71 -9.79 -5.52
CA SER A 317 3.09 -9.68 -6.84
C SER A 317 3.87 -8.84 -7.84
N SER A 318 4.72 -7.91 -7.40
CA SER A 318 5.52 -7.07 -8.29
C SER A 318 6.69 -7.84 -8.91
N LYS A 319 7.24 -8.81 -8.19
CA LYS A 319 8.32 -9.70 -8.69
C LYS A 319 7.81 -11.05 -9.18
N ASN A 320 6.54 -11.37 -8.95
CA ASN A 320 5.97 -12.71 -9.11
C ASN A 320 6.74 -13.78 -8.31
N GLU A 321 7.09 -13.45 -7.07
CA GLU A 321 7.88 -14.32 -6.19
C GLU A 321 7.04 -14.83 -5.02
N LYS A 322 7.14 -16.13 -4.75
CA LYS A 322 6.55 -16.76 -3.57
C LYS A 322 7.62 -16.92 -2.51
N PHE A 323 7.30 -16.52 -1.29
CA PHE A 323 8.15 -16.72 -0.14
C PHE A 323 7.52 -17.77 0.77
N LYS A 324 8.35 -18.65 1.33
CA LYS A 324 7.94 -19.61 2.33
C LYS A 324 9.01 -19.61 3.42
N GLY A 325 8.60 -19.34 4.65
CA GLY A 325 9.47 -19.36 5.81
C GLY A 325 9.97 -20.76 6.11
N THR A 326 11.16 -20.83 6.68
CA THR A 326 11.80 -22.05 7.19
C THR A 326 11.71 -22.07 8.69
N SER A 327 11.46 -23.21 9.32
CA SER A 327 11.33 -23.33 10.79
C SER A 327 12.42 -22.55 11.55
N SER A 328 12.01 -21.66 12.43
CA SER A 328 12.91 -20.83 13.24
C SER A 328 13.11 -21.51 14.60
N LYS A 329 14.34 -21.97 14.89
CA LYS A 329 14.64 -22.49 16.23
C LYS A 329 14.89 -21.34 17.20
N ILE A 330 14.19 -21.38 18.33
CA ILE A 330 14.39 -20.44 19.43
C ILE A 330 15.34 -21.07 20.45
N SER A 331 16.39 -20.35 20.82
CA SER A 331 17.38 -20.83 21.79
C SER A 331 16.92 -20.55 23.21
N HIS A 332 17.03 -21.57 24.07
CA HIS A 332 16.84 -21.47 25.51
C HIS A 332 18.14 -21.85 26.23
N THR A 333 18.57 -20.99 27.14
CA THR A 333 19.68 -21.20 28.09
C THR A 333 19.19 -21.99 29.31
N SER A 334 17.97 -21.74 29.79
CA SER A 334 17.37 -22.54 30.87
C SER A 334 17.19 -23.99 30.42
N ASP A 335 17.79 -24.95 31.15
CA ASP A 335 17.71 -26.37 30.83
C ASP A 335 16.28 -26.91 30.81
N ILE A 336 15.42 -26.43 31.72
CA ILE A 336 14.02 -26.85 31.79
C ILE A 336 13.24 -26.28 30.61
N ALA A 337 13.44 -25.00 30.28
CA ALA A 337 12.80 -24.38 29.13
C ALA A 337 13.24 -25.03 27.81
N ARG A 338 14.54 -25.30 27.66
CA ARG A 338 15.10 -26.02 26.51
C ARG A 338 14.49 -27.41 26.35
N ARG A 339 14.38 -28.19 27.43
CA ARG A 339 13.72 -29.50 27.39
C ARG A 339 12.23 -29.39 27.04
N ALA A 340 11.51 -28.42 27.60
CA ALA A 340 10.10 -28.20 27.28
C ALA A 340 9.91 -27.82 25.80
N TYR A 341 10.80 -27.01 25.24
CA TYR A 341 10.83 -26.66 23.82
C TYR A 341 11.11 -27.89 22.95
N GLU A 342 12.14 -28.69 23.26
CA GLU A 342 12.47 -29.90 22.51
C GLU A 342 11.36 -30.97 22.57
N ILE A 343 10.66 -31.08 23.71
CA ILE A 343 9.46 -31.93 23.85
C ILE A 343 8.34 -31.37 22.99
N SER A 344 8.10 -30.06 23.01
CA SER A 344 7.10 -29.38 22.19
C SER A 344 7.28 -29.68 20.70
N GLU A 345 8.51 -29.61 20.19
CA GLU A 345 8.84 -29.97 18.80
C GLU A 345 8.50 -31.42 18.45
N LYS A 346 8.67 -32.36 19.41
CA LYS A 346 8.38 -33.78 19.21
C LYS A 346 6.91 -34.13 19.38
N THR A 347 6.22 -33.43 20.27
CA THR A 347 4.79 -33.63 20.56
C THR A 347 3.92 -33.08 19.44
N PHE A 348 4.21 -31.88 18.94
CA PHE A 348 3.43 -31.22 17.89
C PHE A 348 4.13 -31.33 16.53
N SER A 349 3.99 -32.49 15.90
CA SER A 349 4.60 -32.79 14.59
C SER A 349 3.75 -32.36 13.38
N THR A 350 2.49 -31.99 13.59
CA THR A 350 1.59 -31.57 12.50
C THR A 350 2.12 -30.30 11.82
N PRO A 351 2.33 -30.32 10.49
CA PRO A 351 2.74 -29.14 9.76
C PRO A 351 1.73 -28.01 9.89
N SER A 352 2.21 -26.80 10.14
CA SER A 352 1.40 -25.57 10.19
C SER A 352 1.90 -24.63 9.10
N LEU A 353 1.09 -24.41 8.06
CA LEU A 353 1.38 -23.45 6.99
C LEU A 353 0.26 -22.41 6.92
N ARG A 354 0.60 -21.15 7.16
CA ARG A 354 -0.36 -20.03 7.15
C ARG A 354 0.14 -18.89 6.28
N ILE A 355 -0.78 -18.04 5.80
CA ILE A 355 -0.41 -16.77 5.21
C ILE A 355 0.23 -15.90 6.30
N ALA A 356 1.34 -15.22 6.00
CA ALA A 356 1.95 -14.28 6.92
C ALA A 356 0.93 -13.18 7.33
N PRO A 357 0.97 -12.66 8.56
CA PRO A 357 0.13 -11.56 9.02
C PRO A 357 0.56 -10.18 8.51
N ILE A 358 1.48 -10.12 7.55
CA ILE A 358 2.00 -8.89 6.92
C ILE A 358 2.00 -9.00 5.40
N LYS A 359 2.04 -7.87 4.71
CA LYS A 359 2.32 -7.86 3.27
C LYS A 359 3.82 -8.06 3.02
N ALA A 360 4.20 -9.30 2.71
CA ALA A 360 5.59 -9.65 2.44
C ALA A 360 6.08 -9.12 1.08
N SER A 361 7.09 -8.27 1.12
CA SER A 361 7.83 -7.78 -0.03
C SER A 361 9.12 -8.58 -0.25
N SER A 362 9.63 -9.23 0.78
CA SER A 362 10.86 -10.03 0.77
C SER A 362 10.75 -11.28 1.67
N PHE A 363 11.73 -12.18 1.54
CA PHE A 363 11.87 -13.32 2.46
C PHE A 363 12.13 -12.87 3.92
N MET A 364 12.83 -11.76 4.14
CA MET A 364 13.12 -11.25 5.49
C MET A 364 11.84 -10.89 6.26
N ASP A 365 10.81 -10.44 5.55
CA ASP A 365 9.51 -10.11 6.15
C ASP A 365 8.86 -11.38 6.72
N ILE A 366 8.88 -12.46 5.94
CA ILE A 366 8.35 -13.75 6.37
C ILE A 366 9.14 -14.30 7.55
N ASP A 367 10.47 -14.21 7.50
CA ASP A 367 11.34 -14.70 8.58
C ASP A 367 11.12 -13.91 9.88
N ALA A 368 11.04 -12.57 9.82
CA ALA A 368 10.78 -11.72 10.98
C ALA A 368 9.44 -12.06 11.65
N SER A 369 8.36 -12.15 10.86
CA SER A 369 7.03 -12.49 11.35
C SER A 369 6.99 -13.88 11.96
N GLN A 370 7.60 -14.86 11.30
CA GLN A 370 7.61 -16.23 11.78
C GLN A 370 8.44 -16.39 13.05
N LYS A 371 9.61 -15.73 13.12
CA LYS A 371 10.46 -15.72 14.32
C LYS A 371 9.76 -15.04 15.49
N GLY A 372 8.99 -13.98 15.25
CA GLY A 372 8.14 -13.33 16.23
C GLY A 372 7.12 -14.30 16.85
N THR A 373 6.27 -14.89 16.02
CA THR A 373 5.24 -15.84 16.49
C THR A 373 5.86 -17.09 17.15
N ALA A 374 6.95 -17.64 16.59
CA ALA A 374 7.65 -18.78 17.18
C ALA A 374 8.28 -18.41 18.54
N GLY A 375 8.93 -17.25 18.63
CA GLY A 375 9.52 -16.72 19.85
C GLY A 375 8.51 -16.49 20.96
N SER A 376 7.36 -15.90 20.63
CA SER A 376 6.26 -15.71 21.58
C SER A 376 5.76 -17.04 22.15
N ARG A 377 5.53 -18.05 21.30
CA ARG A 377 5.10 -19.39 21.74
C ARG A 377 6.18 -20.14 22.52
N ALA A 378 7.43 -19.98 22.11
CA ALA A 378 8.58 -20.54 22.81
C ALA A 378 8.73 -19.97 24.23
N SER A 379 8.38 -18.69 24.44
CA SER A 379 8.44 -18.06 25.77
C SER A 379 7.49 -18.73 26.79
N GLU A 380 6.39 -19.34 26.32
CA GLU A 380 5.33 -19.92 27.17
C GLU A 380 5.55 -21.41 27.52
N VAL A 381 6.64 -22.04 27.05
CA VAL A 381 6.91 -23.47 27.33
C VAL A 381 7.32 -23.73 28.78
N PHE A 382 7.77 -22.70 29.48
CA PHE A 382 8.22 -22.76 30.87
C PHE A 382 7.70 -21.54 31.64
N ILE A 383 6.85 -21.80 32.63
CA ILE A 383 6.23 -20.75 33.45
C ILE A 383 6.52 -21.05 34.92
N THR A 384 7.02 -20.06 35.63
CA THR A 384 7.21 -20.12 37.08
C THR A 384 6.36 -19.04 37.74
N SER A 385 5.65 -19.40 38.80
CA SER A 385 4.83 -18.48 39.58
C SER A 385 5.11 -18.63 41.07
N GLY A 386 4.90 -17.59 41.86
CA GLY A 386 5.08 -17.66 43.31
C GLY A 386 4.52 -16.47 44.05
N CYS A 387 4.58 -16.53 45.38
CA CYS A 387 4.30 -15.41 46.28
C CYS A 387 5.61 -14.73 46.68
N THR A 388 5.62 -13.41 46.79
CA THR A 388 6.80 -12.65 47.18
C THR A 388 6.46 -11.51 48.13
N THR A 389 7.43 -11.14 48.95
CA THR A 389 7.35 -9.97 49.83
C THR A 389 8.11 -8.76 49.26
N VAL A 390 8.68 -8.89 48.06
CA VAL A 390 9.35 -7.81 47.33
C VAL A 390 8.31 -6.95 46.57
N PRO A 391 8.13 -5.66 46.91
CA PRO A 391 7.09 -4.81 46.31
C PRO A 391 7.50 -4.10 45.01
N PHE A 392 8.67 -4.43 44.46
CA PHE A 392 9.27 -3.69 43.34
C PHE A 392 9.31 -4.46 42.02
N LEU A 393 8.69 -5.64 41.95
CA LEU A 393 8.61 -6.42 40.71
C LEU A 393 7.61 -5.78 39.73
N TYR A 394 7.83 -5.95 38.42
CA TYR A 394 6.96 -5.43 37.37
C TYR A 394 7.13 -6.21 36.05
N PRO A 395 6.17 -6.19 35.11
CA PRO A 395 6.32 -6.86 33.83
C PRO A 395 7.56 -6.39 33.06
N GLY A 396 8.37 -7.32 32.56
CA GLY A 396 9.64 -7.07 31.88
C GLY A 396 10.86 -7.02 32.80
N CYS A 397 10.69 -6.92 34.12
CA CYS A 397 11.83 -7.00 35.05
C CYS A 397 12.38 -8.42 35.14
N ILE A 398 13.63 -8.55 35.57
CA ILE A 398 14.33 -9.83 35.66
C ILE A 398 14.62 -10.18 37.10
N ALA A 399 14.47 -11.46 37.43
CA ALA A 399 14.77 -11.98 38.75
C ALA A 399 15.60 -13.27 38.68
N ASP A 400 16.60 -13.37 39.56
CA ASP A 400 17.30 -14.62 39.83
C ASP A 400 16.59 -15.33 40.99
N ILE A 401 16.09 -16.53 40.72
CA ILE A 401 15.46 -17.37 41.75
C ILE A 401 16.51 -18.29 42.37
N GLU A 402 16.56 -18.30 43.70
CA GLU A 402 17.25 -19.32 44.48
C GLU A 402 16.24 -20.25 45.15
N MET A 403 16.42 -21.54 44.92
CA MET A 403 15.58 -22.60 45.50
C MET A 403 16.36 -23.36 46.57
N ARG A 404 15.63 -23.91 47.53
CA ARG A 404 16.20 -24.74 48.58
C ARG A 404 16.89 -25.98 47.99
N LYS A 405 18.11 -26.27 48.44
CA LYS A 405 18.82 -27.52 48.10
C LYS A 405 18.16 -28.69 48.82
N THR A 406 18.15 -29.86 48.19
CA THR A 406 17.67 -31.10 48.79
C THR A 406 18.39 -31.36 50.12
N ASP A 407 17.65 -31.76 51.15
CA ASP A 407 18.16 -32.16 52.46
C ASP A 407 18.96 -31.12 53.27
N THR A 408 18.94 -29.84 52.88
CA THR A 408 19.57 -28.75 53.66
C THR A 408 18.60 -27.58 53.84
N ASN A 409 18.95 -26.60 54.69
CA ASN A 409 18.25 -25.31 54.77
C ASN A 409 18.83 -24.27 53.81
N ASP A 410 19.91 -24.59 53.09
CA ASP A 410 20.56 -23.67 52.16
C ASP A 410 19.77 -23.55 50.86
N THR A 411 19.86 -22.39 50.23
CA THR A 411 19.39 -22.16 48.86
C THR A 411 20.55 -22.19 47.86
N SER A 412 20.24 -22.45 46.61
CA SER A 412 21.16 -22.32 45.48
C SER A 412 20.44 -21.71 44.29
N TYR A 413 21.20 -21.04 43.41
CA TYR A 413 20.70 -20.53 42.15
C TYR A 413 19.93 -21.62 41.38
N PHE A 414 18.73 -21.27 40.93
CA PHE A 414 17.87 -22.13 40.13
C PHE A 414 17.84 -21.66 38.68
N THR A 415 17.30 -20.47 38.43
CA THR A 415 17.18 -19.93 37.08
C THR A 415 16.91 -18.43 37.08
N LYS A 416 17.12 -17.79 35.92
CA LYS A 416 16.87 -16.38 35.67
C LYS A 416 15.58 -16.20 34.88
N LEU A 417 14.63 -15.48 35.46
CA LEU A 417 13.28 -15.32 34.93
C LEU A 417 12.97 -13.88 34.57
N MET A 418 12.05 -13.70 33.63
CA MET A 418 11.45 -12.41 33.30
C MET A 418 9.99 -12.41 33.74
N LEU A 419 9.62 -11.42 34.53
CA LEU A 419 8.27 -11.26 35.05
C LEU A 419 7.32 -10.87 33.91
N ILE A 420 6.17 -11.54 33.80
CA ILE A 420 5.14 -11.25 32.79
C ILE A 420 3.82 -10.85 33.42
N GLU A 421 3.53 -11.31 34.64
CA GLU A 421 2.41 -10.83 35.44
C GLU A 421 2.85 -10.62 36.88
N VAL A 422 2.36 -9.55 37.51
CA VAL A 422 2.63 -9.24 38.91
C VAL A 422 1.36 -8.68 39.55
N SER A 423 0.98 -9.16 40.73
CA SER A 423 -0.07 -8.59 41.55
C SER A 423 0.53 -8.10 42.86
N HIS A 424 0.17 -6.87 43.24
CA HIS A 424 0.57 -6.21 44.46
C HIS A 424 -0.67 -5.93 45.29
N GLU A 425 -0.65 -6.27 46.57
CA GLU A 425 -1.72 -5.94 47.51
C GLU A 425 -1.12 -5.36 48.78
N VAL A 426 -1.55 -4.16 49.18
CA VAL A 426 -1.06 -3.44 50.36
C VAL A 426 -2.24 -2.94 51.18
N ASP A 427 -2.23 -3.19 52.49
CA ASP A 427 -3.23 -2.66 53.42
C ASP A 427 -2.80 -1.36 54.10
N ALA A 428 -3.71 -0.75 54.88
CA ALA A 428 -3.46 0.50 55.61
C ALA A 428 -2.28 0.42 56.61
N ARG A 429 -1.94 -0.78 57.10
CA ARG A 429 -0.81 -0.99 58.01
C ARG A 429 0.51 -1.10 57.25
N GLY A 430 0.44 -1.37 55.95
CA GLY A 430 1.55 -1.58 55.03
C GLY A 430 1.95 -3.04 54.89
N TYR A 431 1.09 -3.98 55.29
CA TYR A 431 1.32 -5.40 54.99
C TYR A 431 1.18 -5.61 53.49
N TYR A 432 2.22 -6.18 52.89
CA TYR A 432 2.30 -6.42 51.46
C TYR A 432 2.22 -7.91 51.14
N ILE A 433 1.45 -8.24 50.11
CA ILE A 433 1.42 -9.55 49.47
C ILE A 433 1.63 -9.35 47.97
N GLY A 434 2.69 -9.95 47.44
CA GLY A 434 2.98 -10.01 46.02
C GLY A 434 2.75 -11.40 45.44
N THR A 435 2.23 -11.50 44.23
CA THR A 435 2.27 -12.73 43.44
C THR A 435 2.78 -12.43 42.04
N PHE A 436 3.45 -13.39 41.40
CA PHE A 436 3.94 -13.21 40.05
C PHE A 436 3.81 -14.45 39.17
N GLU A 437 3.79 -14.25 37.86
CA GLU A 437 4.11 -15.26 36.85
C GLU A 437 5.28 -14.77 35.98
N ALA A 438 6.15 -15.69 35.59
CA ALA A 438 7.40 -15.39 34.91
C ALA A 438 7.79 -16.49 33.91
N ILE A 439 8.53 -16.08 32.88
CA ILE A 439 9.08 -16.94 31.82
C ILE A 439 10.60 -16.97 31.89
N ALA A 440 11.24 -17.83 31.09
CA ALA A 440 12.69 -17.75 30.92
C ALA A 440 13.10 -16.41 30.25
N SER A 441 14.07 -15.72 30.83
CA SER A 441 14.48 -14.36 30.42
C SER A 441 15.32 -14.28 29.13
N ASP A 442 15.72 -15.42 28.60
CA ASP A 442 16.82 -15.62 27.65
C ASP A 442 16.38 -15.71 26.18
N THR A 443 15.07 -15.85 25.92
CA THR A 443 14.55 -15.98 24.55
C THR A 443 14.56 -14.66 23.79
N GLY A 444 14.49 -13.54 24.50
CA GLY A 444 14.32 -12.20 23.93
C GLY A 444 12.90 -11.91 23.45
N PHE A 445 11.92 -12.75 23.82
CA PHE A 445 10.51 -12.61 23.47
C PHE A 445 9.63 -12.65 24.72
N ILE A 446 8.51 -11.94 24.67
CA ILE A 446 7.43 -12.02 25.64
C ILE A 446 6.18 -12.70 25.01
N PRO A 447 5.22 -13.16 25.84
CA PRO A 447 3.98 -13.71 25.34
C PRO A 447 3.22 -12.69 24.48
N ARG A 448 2.46 -13.21 23.52
CA ARG A 448 1.75 -12.41 22.53
C ARG A 448 0.66 -11.55 23.21
N PRO A 449 0.60 -10.24 22.93
CA PRO A 449 -0.49 -9.39 23.39
C PRO A 449 -1.86 -9.83 22.83
N GLU A 450 -2.94 -9.53 23.56
CA GLU A 450 -4.29 -9.82 23.07
C GLU A 450 -4.71 -8.82 21.99
N PHE A 451 -5.18 -9.35 20.85
CA PHE A 451 -5.74 -8.54 19.75
C PHE A 451 -6.65 -9.36 18.83
N ALA A 452 -7.59 -8.69 18.18
CA ALA A 452 -8.41 -9.18 17.08
C ALA A 452 -7.78 -8.84 15.73
N VAL A 453 -7.91 -9.74 14.75
CA VAL A 453 -7.44 -9.47 13.38
C VAL A 453 -8.54 -8.71 12.63
N PRO A 454 -8.27 -7.50 12.09
CA PRO A 454 -9.26 -6.76 11.32
C PRO A 454 -9.56 -7.46 9.99
N ILE A 455 -10.81 -7.37 9.56
CA ILE A 455 -11.29 -7.92 8.28
C ILE A 455 -11.67 -6.74 7.39
N ALA A 456 -10.94 -6.56 6.30
CA ALA A 456 -11.19 -5.50 5.34
C ALA A 456 -12.25 -5.91 4.31
N GLU A 457 -13.28 -5.06 4.16
CA GLU A 457 -14.36 -5.23 3.20
C GLU A 457 -14.09 -4.42 1.93
N PRO A 458 -14.69 -4.74 0.78
CA PRO A 458 -14.54 -3.92 -0.43
C PRO A 458 -14.95 -2.46 -0.19
N GLN A 459 -14.14 -1.52 -0.66
CA GLN A 459 -14.34 -0.08 -0.50
C GLN A 459 -14.30 0.63 -1.85
N PHE A 460 -14.90 1.82 -1.93
CA PHE A 460 -14.64 2.73 -3.04
C PHE A 460 -13.32 3.47 -2.85
N GLY A 461 -12.72 3.85 -3.97
CA GLY A 461 -11.59 4.77 -3.97
C GLY A 461 -11.48 5.49 -5.30
N LYS A 462 -10.68 6.54 -5.30
CA LYS A 462 -10.40 7.37 -6.47
C LYS A 462 -8.97 7.15 -6.94
N VAL A 463 -8.78 6.94 -8.24
CA VAL A 463 -7.45 6.82 -8.82
C VAL A 463 -6.75 8.18 -8.79
N ILE A 464 -5.60 8.25 -8.11
CA ILE A 464 -4.78 9.46 -7.99
C ILE A 464 -3.60 9.45 -8.96
N SER A 465 -3.07 8.27 -9.27
CA SER A 465 -1.97 8.12 -10.24
C SER A 465 -2.04 6.77 -10.95
N ASN A 466 -1.81 6.78 -12.26
CA ASN A 466 -1.62 5.58 -13.08
C ASN A 466 -0.20 5.52 -13.69
N THR A 467 0.72 6.38 -13.23
CA THR A 467 2.11 6.41 -13.70
C THR A 467 2.96 5.42 -12.89
N ASP A 468 2.72 4.11 -13.10
CA ASP A 468 3.42 3.04 -12.40
C ASP A 468 4.94 3.05 -12.72
N PRO A 469 5.83 3.30 -11.74
CA PRO A 469 7.27 3.33 -11.95
C PRO A 469 7.86 2.02 -12.49
N LEU A 470 7.19 0.89 -12.24
CA LEU A 470 7.63 -0.43 -12.71
C LEU A 470 6.92 -0.88 -13.99
N ASN A 471 6.00 -0.05 -14.52
CA ASN A 471 5.23 -0.34 -15.74
C ASN A 471 4.51 -1.71 -15.69
N GLN A 472 3.80 -1.98 -14.59
CA GLN A 472 3.08 -3.23 -14.33
C GLN A 472 1.55 -3.07 -14.40
N GLY A 473 1.06 -1.91 -14.84
CA GLY A 473 -0.38 -1.62 -14.92
C GLY A 473 -1.02 -1.42 -13.54
N ARG A 474 -0.26 -0.97 -12.55
CA ARG A 474 -0.76 -0.64 -11.20
C ARG A 474 -1.22 0.82 -11.14
N VAL A 475 -2.05 1.12 -10.15
CA VAL A 475 -2.52 2.48 -9.87
C VAL A 475 -2.37 2.80 -8.39
N GLN A 476 -2.25 4.09 -8.05
CA GLN A 476 -2.42 4.58 -6.69
C GLN A 476 -3.85 5.06 -6.51
N VAL A 477 -4.46 4.67 -5.41
CA VAL A 477 -5.85 4.99 -5.07
C VAL A 477 -5.89 5.76 -3.76
N GLN A 478 -6.82 6.70 -3.63
CA GLN A 478 -7.19 7.31 -2.37
C GLN A 478 -8.57 6.78 -1.97
N PHE A 479 -8.67 6.16 -0.80
CA PHE A 479 -9.95 5.74 -0.23
C PHE A 479 -10.75 6.95 0.28
N ASP A 480 -12.08 6.81 0.40
CA ASP A 480 -12.96 7.91 0.83
C ASP A 480 -12.66 8.43 2.26
N TRP A 481 -12.08 7.60 3.12
CA TRP A 481 -11.66 7.95 4.48
C TRP A 481 -10.23 8.51 4.56
N GLN A 482 -9.45 8.45 3.48
CA GLN A 482 -8.11 9.04 3.43
C GLN A 482 -8.20 10.54 3.14
N GLY A 483 -7.43 11.33 3.88
CA GLY A 483 -7.37 12.79 3.73
C GLY A 483 -6.11 13.28 3.02
N GLY A 484 -6.12 14.52 2.54
CA GLY A 484 -4.93 15.21 2.07
C GLY A 484 -4.19 14.47 0.94
N GLN A 485 -2.92 14.13 1.20
CA GLN A 485 -2.02 13.44 0.25
C GLN A 485 -1.93 11.93 0.52
N ASP A 486 -2.73 11.40 1.45
CA ASP A 486 -2.70 9.98 1.76
C ASP A 486 -3.30 9.18 0.62
N THR A 487 -2.55 8.17 0.19
CA THR A 487 -2.96 7.24 -0.85
C THR A 487 -2.46 5.85 -0.51
N THR A 488 -2.94 4.83 -1.23
CA THR A 488 -2.26 3.55 -1.30
C THR A 488 -0.89 3.69 -1.96
N GLU A 489 -0.07 2.66 -1.82
CA GLU A 489 1.01 2.40 -2.78
C GLU A 489 0.43 2.01 -4.16
N PHE A 490 1.30 1.77 -5.15
CA PHE A 490 0.86 1.24 -6.44
C PHE A 490 0.29 -0.18 -6.28
N ILE A 491 -1.03 -0.30 -6.41
CA ILE A 491 -1.80 -1.52 -6.23
C ILE A 491 -2.24 -2.10 -7.57
N ARG A 492 -2.38 -3.43 -7.62
CA ARG A 492 -2.73 -4.14 -8.85
C ARG A 492 -4.16 -3.83 -9.30
N VAL A 493 -4.36 -3.84 -10.60
CA VAL A 493 -5.68 -3.77 -11.23
C VAL A 493 -6.08 -5.16 -11.72
N MET A 494 -7.25 -5.62 -11.31
CA MET A 494 -7.87 -6.84 -11.83
C MET A 494 -8.33 -6.59 -13.27
N SER A 495 -8.05 -7.55 -14.14
CA SER A 495 -8.56 -7.57 -15.52
C SER A 495 -9.46 -8.79 -15.72
N PRO A 496 -10.51 -8.70 -16.56
CA PRO A 496 -11.32 -9.87 -16.94
C PRO A 496 -10.51 -11.04 -17.48
N ASP A 497 -9.41 -10.76 -18.18
CA ASP A 497 -8.48 -11.77 -18.70
C ASP A 497 -7.05 -11.19 -18.72
N ALA A 498 -6.11 -11.87 -18.08
CA ALA A 498 -4.71 -11.44 -17.99
C ALA A 498 -3.75 -12.63 -18.07
N GLY A 499 -2.66 -12.49 -18.82
CA GLY A 499 -1.60 -13.50 -18.84
C GLY A 499 -0.49 -13.22 -19.86
N SER A 500 0.19 -14.30 -20.23
CA SER A 500 1.25 -14.32 -21.25
C SER A 500 1.18 -15.63 -22.05
N SER A 501 1.92 -15.70 -23.16
CA SER A 501 2.12 -16.89 -24.00
C SER A 501 3.45 -16.80 -24.75
N ASP A 502 3.83 -17.87 -25.45
CA ASP A 502 5.04 -17.89 -26.30
C ASP A 502 5.04 -16.82 -27.39
N LYS A 503 3.86 -16.30 -27.76
CA LYS A 503 3.69 -15.23 -28.77
C LYS A 503 3.49 -13.85 -28.17
N VAL A 504 3.01 -13.76 -26.92
CA VAL A 504 2.67 -12.51 -26.24
C VAL A 504 3.24 -12.53 -24.82
N GLY A 505 4.42 -11.95 -24.64
CA GLY A 505 5.13 -12.03 -23.35
C GLY A 505 4.50 -11.25 -22.20
N LYS A 506 3.78 -10.15 -22.48
CA LYS A 506 3.07 -9.30 -21.50
C LYS A 506 1.75 -8.82 -22.10
N ASN A 507 0.78 -8.48 -21.26
CA ASN A 507 -0.53 -7.92 -21.65
C ASN A 507 -1.35 -8.80 -22.61
N ARG A 508 -1.25 -10.14 -22.52
CA ARG A 508 -2.21 -11.01 -23.20
C ARG A 508 -3.53 -10.97 -22.44
N GLY A 509 -4.64 -10.74 -23.15
CA GLY A 509 -5.98 -10.63 -22.56
C GLY A 509 -6.52 -9.20 -22.68
N PHE A 510 -7.37 -8.80 -21.73
CA PHE A 510 -7.93 -7.45 -21.68
C PHE A 510 -6.96 -6.51 -20.93
N MET A 511 -6.58 -5.40 -21.57
CA MET A 511 -5.67 -4.42 -20.99
C MET A 511 -6.29 -3.04 -21.04
N SER A 512 -6.81 -2.58 -19.91
CA SER A 512 -7.29 -1.21 -19.70
C SER A 512 -6.97 -0.82 -18.26
N ILE A 513 -6.22 0.26 -18.09
CA ILE A 513 -5.84 0.76 -16.77
C ILE A 513 -6.72 1.96 -16.45
N PRO A 514 -7.35 2.01 -15.26
CA PRO A 514 -8.12 3.17 -14.81
C PRO A 514 -7.32 4.48 -14.93
N GLU A 515 -8.01 5.54 -15.32
CA GLU A 515 -7.43 6.86 -15.49
C GLU A 515 -7.47 7.66 -14.18
N VAL A 516 -6.61 8.68 -14.07
CA VAL A 516 -6.62 9.57 -12.92
C VAL A 516 -7.98 10.27 -12.82
N GLY A 517 -8.60 10.18 -11.65
CA GLY A 517 -9.94 10.69 -11.39
C GLY A 517 -11.04 9.64 -11.39
N ASP A 518 -10.79 8.45 -11.95
CA ASP A 518 -11.78 7.39 -12.00
C ASP A 518 -12.14 6.87 -10.60
N GLN A 519 -13.42 6.60 -10.38
CA GLN A 519 -13.89 5.87 -9.22
C GLN A 519 -13.75 4.36 -9.47
N VAL A 520 -13.12 3.67 -8.53
CA VAL A 520 -12.87 2.23 -8.58
C VAL A 520 -13.40 1.55 -7.32
N ILE A 521 -13.74 0.26 -7.43
CA ILE A 521 -13.86 -0.60 -6.24
C ILE A 521 -12.51 -1.23 -5.95
N VAL A 522 -12.06 -1.10 -4.71
CA VAL A 522 -10.88 -1.75 -4.16
C VAL A 522 -11.31 -2.90 -3.25
N ASN A 523 -10.68 -4.05 -3.40
CA ASN A 523 -10.84 -5.20 -2.52
C ASN A 523 -9.48 -5.60 -1.93
N PHE A 524 -9.47 -6.50 -0.96
CA PHE A 524 -8.32 -6.81 -0.13
C PHE A 524 -7.96 -8.28 -0.24
N VAL A 525 -6.74 -8.60 -0.66
CA VAL A 525 -6.30 -9.99 -0.78
C VAL A 525 -6.26 -10.63 0.61
N HIS A 526 -6.98 -11.75 0.77
CA HIS A 526 -7.19 -12.41 2.06
C HIS A 526 -7.91 -11.53 3.10
N LEU A 527 -8.69 -10.53 2.66
CA LEU A 527 -9.39 -9.57 3.52
C LEU A 527 -8.44 -8.81 4.46
N HIS A 528 -7.18 -8.65 4.06
CA HIS A 528 -6.17 -7.98 4.88
C HIS A 528 -6.05 -6.51 4.47
N PRO A 529 -6.18 -5.54 5.40
CA PRO A 529 -6.23 -4.11 5.07
C PRO A 529 -4.97 -3.60 4.35
N ASP A 530 -3.81 -4.18 4.64
CA ASP A 530 -2.55 -3.82 3.96
C ASP A 530 -2.37 -4.43 2.55
N ARG A 531 -3.38 -5.14 2.02
CA ARG A 531 -3.30 -5.83 0.70
C ARG A 531 -4.37 -5.38 -0.30
N PRO A 532 -4.55 -4.07 -0.54
CA PRO A 532 -5.54 -3.60 -1.50
C PRO A 532 -5.18 -3.95 -2.95
N PHE A 533 -6.21 -4.15 -3.78
CA PHE A 533 -6.15 -4.25 -5.23
C PHE A 533 -7.46 -3.71 -5.84
N VAL A 534 -7.37 -3.12 -7.03
CA VAL A 534 -8.55 -2.62 -7.76
C VAL A 534 -9.28 -3.79 -8.42
N MET A 535 -10.58 -3.93 -8.19
CA MET A 535 -11.44 -4.89 -8.89
C MET A 535 -11.90 -4.38 -10.25
N GLY A 536 -12.12 -3.07 -10.38
CA GLY A 536 -12.57 -2.44 -11.63
C GLY A 536 -13.11 -1.04 -11.38
N GLY A 537 -13.40 -0.32 -12.47
CA GLY A 537 -14.09 0.97 -12.44
C GLY A 537 -15.57 0.81 -12.07
N MET A 538 -16.12 1.77 -11.34
CA MET A 538 -17.54 1.84 -11.01
C MET A 538 -18.16 3.10 -11.59
N TYR A 539 -19.22 2.95 -12.38
CA TYR A 539 -19.99 4.10 -12.86
C TYR A 539 -20.77 4.73 -11.71
N HIS A 540 -20.72 6.06 -11.63
CA HIS A 540 -21.61 6.88 -10.81
C HIS A 540 -22.39 7.85 -11.69
N GLY A 541 -23.35 8.57 -11.11
CA GLY A 541 -24.26 9.47 -11.85
C GLY A 541 -23.61 10.62 -12.62
N GLY A 542 -22.29 10.84 -12.47
CA GLY A 542 -21.53 11.85 -13.23
C GLY A 542 -20.85 11.30 -14.48
N ILE A 543 -20.68 9.97 -14.61
CA ILE A 543 -19.95 9.34 -15.72
C ILE A 543 -20.74 8.22 -16.42
N GLY A 544 -21.78 7.67 -15.79
CA GLY A 544 -22.61 6.62 -16.36
C GLY A 544 -23.75 7.18 -17.21
N ALA A 545 -23.82 6.79 -18.49
CA ALA A 545 -24.92 7.13 -19.40
C ALA A 545 -25.85 5.93 -19.73
N GLY A 546 -25.46 4.70 -19.36
CA GLY A 546 -26.19 3.47 -19.66
C GLY A 546 -26.22 3.11 -21.16
N GLY A 547 -27.01 2.09 -21.53
CA GLY A 547 -27.14 1.63 -22.93
C GLY A 547 -28.13 2.44 -23.78
N GLY A 548 -28.46 3.67 -23.38
CA GLY A 548 -29.46 4.51 -24.06
C GLY A 548 -30.91 3.98 -23.97
N SER A 549 -31.78 4.52 -24.82
CA SER A 549 -33.19 4.10 -24.87
C SER A 549 -33.32 2.62 -25.24
N GLY A 550 -33.97 1.83 -24.39
CA GLY A 550 -34.11 0.39 -24.56
C GLY A 550 -32.88 -0.45 -24.21
N ASN A 551 -31.81 0.16 -23.65
CA ASN A 551 -30.56 -0.54 -23.32
C ASN A 551 -29.92 -1.27 -24.51
N ASN A 552 -29.98 -0.64 -25.69
CA ASN A 552 -29.55 -1.25 -26.94
C ASN A 552 -28.09 -0.96 -27.30
N VAL A 553 -27.49 0.08 -26.71
CA VAL A 553 -26.14 0.54 -27.05
C VAL A 553 -25.10 -0.10 -26.14
N MET A 554 -24.09 -0.69 -26.74
CA MET A 554 -22.87 -1.17 -26.09
C MET A 554 -21.66 -0.54 -26.78
N SER A 555 -20.64 -0.14 -26.03
CA SER A 555 -19.41 0.37 -26.63
C SER A 555 -18.16 0.07 -25.83
N PHE A 556 -17.04 -0.01 -26.54
CA PHE A 556 -15.70 0.09 -26.01
C PHE A 556 -15.14 1.43 -26.45
N SER A 557 -15.02 2.36 -25.53
CA SER A 557 -14.51 3.72 -25.78
C SER A 557 -13.17 3.90 -25.11
N GLY A 558 -12.17 4.34 -25.86
CA GLY A 558 -10.86 4.72 -25.34
C GLY A 558 -10.78 6.20 -24.98
N ARG A 559 -9.74 6.58 -24.24
CA ARG A 559 -9.47 7.98 -23.82
C ARG A 559 -9.38 8.97 -24.99
N SER A 560 -8.94 8.53 -26.17
CA SER A 560 -8.84 9.38 -27.37
C SER A 560 -10.18 9.66 -28.06
N GLY A 561 -11.26 9.01 -27.64
CA GLY A 561 -12.55 9.03 -28.33
C GLY A 561 -12.65 8.04 -29.49
N ALA A 562 -11.64 7.19 -29.71
CA ALA A 562 -11.78 6.01 -30.56
C ALA A 562 -12.77 5.02 -29.92
N GLU A 563 -13.64 4.42 -30.73
CA GLU A 563 -14.78 3.65 -30.25
C GLU A 563 -15.07 2.45 -31.16
N LEU A 564 -15.39 1.31 -30.54
CA LEU A 564 -16.16 0.24 -31.14
C LEU A 564 -17.56 0.23 -30.52
N LYS A 565 -18.59 0.50 -31.33
CA LYS A 565 -19.97 0.64 -30.88
C LYS A 565 -20.87 -0.40 -31.54
N TYR A 566 -21.77 -0.98 -30.76
CA TYR A 566 -22.82 -1.89 -31.22
C TYR A 566 -24.19 -1.36 -30.78
N ASP A 567 -25.11 -1.23 -31.74
CA ASP A 567 -26.51 -0.88 -31.51
C ASP A 567 -27.38 -2.11 -31.78
N ASN A 568 -27.84 -2.76 -30.71
CA ASN A 568 -28.70 -3.95 -30.77
C ASN A 568 -30.11 -3.66 -31.31
N GLY A 569 -30.57 -2.41 -31.24
CA GLY A 569 -31.89 -2.04 -31.74
C GLY A 569 -31.88 -1.98 -33.27
N ALA A 570 -30.83 -1.39 -33.84
CA ALA A 570 -30.62 -1.34 -35.29
C ALA A 570 -29.92 -2.60 -35.86
N GLY A 571 -29.26 -3.40 -35.02
CA GLY A 571 -28.37 -4.49 -35.46
C GLY A 571 -27.07 -3.97 -36.10
N SER A 572 -26.68 -2.73 -35.82
CA SER A 572 -25.60 -2.01 -36.51
C SER A 572 -24.31 -1.96 -35.68
N MET A 573 -23.15 -1.94 -36.34
CA MET A 573 -21.83 -1.86 -35.71
C MET A 573 -21.01 -0.72 -36.33
N ASN A 574 -20.27 0.02 -35.49
CA ASN A 574 -19.41 1.11 -35.94
C ASN A 574 -18.04 1.05 -35.26
N LEU A 575 -16.98 1.01 -36.05
CA LEU A 575 -15.61 1.27 -35.60
C LEU A 575 -15.22 2.69 -36.01
N LYS A 576 -14.78 3.51 -35.08
CA LYS A 576 -14.41 4.91 -35.31
C LYS A 576 -13.09 5.25 -34.62
N ASP A 577 -12.23 5.98 -35.32
CA ASP A 577 -11.01 6.54 -34.73
C ASP A 577 -11.20 8.00 -34.24
N GLN A 578 -10.16 8.57 -33.65
CA GLN A 578 -10.17 9.97 -33.21
C GLN A 578 -10.30 10.97 -34.38
N GLY A 579 -9.76 10.64 -35.57
CA GLY A 579 -9.79 11.49 -36.76
C GLY A 579 -11.11 11.48 -37.53
N GLY A 580 -12.04 10.59 -37.16
CA GLY A 580 -13.36 10.42 -37.76
C GLY A 580 -13.43 9.40 -38.89
N ALA A 581 -12.32 8.73 -39.22
CA ALA A 581 -12.35 7.57 -40.11
C ALA A 581 -13.18 6.45 -39.45
N ASN A 582 -13.95 5.74 -40.27
CA ASN A 582 -14.89 4.75 -39.74
C ASN A 582 -15.17 3.58 -40.68
N MET A 583 -15.59 2.48 -40.07
CA MET A 583 -16.19 1.32 -40.72
C MET A 583 -17.55 1.06 -40.08
N PHE A 584 -18.61 1.24 -40.86
CA PHE A 584 -19.99 1.13 -40.41
C PHE A 584 -20.71 -0.02 -41.11
N PHE A 585 -21.29 -0.92 -40.32
CA PHE A 585 -22.21 -1.97 -40.76
C PHE A 585 -23.61 -1.60 -40.29
N ASP A 586 -24.58 -1.49 -41.19
CA ASP A 586 -25.88 -0.87 -40.89
C ASP A 586 -26.94 -1.83 -40.32
N GLY A 587 -26.62 -3.13 -40.20
CA GLY A 587 -27.56 -4.18 -39.77
C GLY A 587 -28.48 -4.72 -40.86
N SER A 588 -28.57 -4.05 -42.01
CA SER A 588 -29.31 -4.51 -43.20
C SER A 588 -28.41 -5.25 -44.20
N GLY A 589 -27.15 -5.49 -43.85
CA GLY A 589 -26.15 -6.15 -44.67
C GLY A 589 -25.28 -5.19 -45.51
N ASN A 590 -25.40 -3.87 -45.32
CA ASN A 590 -24.54 -2.90 -45.98
C ASN A 590 -23.32 -2.58 -45.12
N ALA A 591 -22.18 -2.32 -45.77
CA ALA A 591 -20.94 -1.89 -45.14
C ALA A 591 -20.39 -0.62 -45.83
N ILE A 592 -19.96 0.35 -45.03
CA ILE A 592 -19.37 1.61 -45.51
C ILE A 592 -18.03 1.80 -44.81
N VAL A 593 -16.98 2.07 -45.59
CA VAL A 593 -15.65 2.44 -45.10
C VAL A 593 -15.34 3.86 -45.54
N ASN A 594 -15.12 4.76 -44.59
CA ASN A 594 -14.84 6.17 -44.85
C ASN A 594 -13.46 6.55 -44.29
N ALA A 595 -12.66 7.22 -45.12
CA ALA A 595 -11.43 7.89 -44.71
C ALA A 595 -11.57 9.39 -44.98
N ASN A 596 -11.15 10.21 -44.03
CA ASN A 596 -11.24 11.68 -44.16
C ASN A 596 -10.06 12.30 -44.91
N THR A 597 -8.93 11.59 -45.02
CA THR A 597 -7.71 12.07 -45.68
C THR A 597 -7.33 11.13 -46.82
N ASP A 598 -6.64 10.03 -46.51
CA ASP A 598 -6.16 9.07 -47.51
C ASP A 598 -6.67 7.66 -47.21
N HIS A 599 -6.95 6.89 -48.26
CA HIS A 599 -7.24 5.45 -48.17
C HIS A 599 -6.26 4.69 -49.09
N THR A 600 -5.41 3.87 -48.49
CA THR A 600 -4.37 3.11 -49.20
C THR A 600 -4.60 1.62 -49.05
N THR A 601 -4.63 0.90 -50.18
CA THR A 601 -4.75 -0.57 -50.23
C THR A 601 -3.52 -1.17 -50.88
N ASN A 602 -2.71 -1.87 -50.09
CA ASN A 602 -1.51 -2.57 -50.56
C ASN A 602 -1.74 -4.08 -50.58
N THR A 603 -1.70 -4.69 -51.77
CA THR A 603 -1.93 -6.14 -51.95
C THR A 603 -0.65 -6.80 -52.44
N GLY A 604 -0.10 -7.75 -51.68
CA GLY A 604 1.20 -8.36 -51.98
C GLY A 604 1.20 -9.29 -53.19
N SER A 605 0.07 -9.92 -53.50
CA SER A 605 -0.11 -10.79 -54.68
C SER A 605 -1.23 -10.26 -55.56
N ASN A 606 -2.39 -10.92 -55.63
CA ASN A 606 -3.48 -10.54 -56.52
C ASN A 606 -4.56 -9.75 -55.77
N ASN A 607 -5.05 -8.66 -56.37
CA ASN A 607 -6.24 -7.94 -55.93
C ASN A 607 -7.40 -8.23 -56.89
N THR A 608 -8.44 -8.90 -56.42
CA THR A 608 -9.62 -9.25 -57.22
C THR A 608 -10.86 -8.58 -56.64
N ILE A 609 -11.59 -7.80 -57.46
CA ILE A 609 -12.83 -7.13 -57.07
C ILE A 609 -13.98 -7.73 -57.87
N ASN A 610 -14.91 -8.38 -57.17
CA ASN A 610 -16.11 -8.98 -57.76
C ASN A 610 -17.34 -8.16 -57.37
N ALA A 611 -18.06 -7.63 -58.36
CA ALA A 611 -19.32 -6.94 -58.14
C ALA A 611 -20.44 -7.68 -58.89
N GLY A 612 -21.53 -8.04 -58.19
CA GLY A 612 -22.62 -8.81 -58.78
C GLY A 612 -23.45 -8.05 -59.82
N SER A 613 -23.46 -6.72 -59.76
CA SER A 613 -24.25 -5.88 -60.68
C SER A 613 -23.41 -4.80 -61.35
N THR A 614 -22.72 -3.96 -60.57
CA THR A 614 -21.95 -2.84 -61.14
C THR A 614 -20.74 -2.54 -60.27
N ASN A 615 -19.60 -2.28 -60.92
CA ASN A 615 -18.42 -1.70 -60.29
C ASN A 615 -18.15 -0.32 -60.90
N VAL A 616 -17.93 0.69 -60.05
CA VAL A 616 -17.68 2.07 -60.47
C VAL A 616 -16.47 2.62 -59.73
N ILE A 617 -15.51 3.17 -60.48
CA ILE A 617 -14.39 3.95 -59.94
C ILE A 617 -14.59 5.39 -60.35
N ASN A 618 -14.77 6.26 -59.36
CA ASN A 618 -15.05 7.69 -59.53
C ASN A 618 -13.88 8.52 -58.99
N VAL A 619 -13.43 9.53 -59.73
CA VAL A 619 -12.35 10.43 -59.31
C VAL A 619 -12.79 11.90 -59.42
N GLY A 620 -12.53 12.69 -58.37
CA GLY A 620 -12.79 14.13 -58.32
C GLY A 620 -14.26 14.53 -58.25
N GLY A 621 -15.14 13.61 -57.83
CA GLY A 621 -16.54 13.93 -57.52
C GLY A 621 -16.66 14.57 -56.14
N GLU A 622 -17.36 15.69 -56.05
CA GLU A 622 -17.78 16.29 -54.78
C GLU A 622 -19.17 15.77 -54.39
N LYS A 623 -19.58 15.96 -53.13
CA LYS A 623 -20.91 15.55 -52.65
C LYS A 623 -22.01 16.19 -53.51
N GLY A 624 -22.73 15.36 -54.26
CA GLY A 624 -23.82 15.81 -55.14
C GLY A 624 -23.39 16.24 -56.55
N ALA A 625 -22.11 16.12 -56.90
CA ALA A 625 -21.60 16.43 -58.24
C ALA A 625 -21.09 15.16 -58.95
N PRO A 626 -21.21 15.06 -60.29
CA PRO A 626 -20.65 13.94 -61.04
C PRO A 626 -19.10 13.95 -60.99
N PRO A 627 -18.46 12.78 -61.10
CA PRO A 627 -17.00 12.67 -61.11
C PRO A 627 -16.38 13.40 -62.31
N GLN A 628 -15.07 13.70 -62.22
CA GLN A 628 -14.30 14.24 -63.34
C GLN A 628 -13.83 13.14 -64.30
N ALA A 629 -13.61 11.93 -63.76
CA ALA A 629 -13.30 10.72 -64.51
C ALA A 629 -14.00 9.51 -63.88
N MET A 630 -14.51 8.62 -64.72
CA MET A 630 -15.25 7.43 -64.31
C MET A 630 -14.83 6.21 -65.14
N LEU A 631 -14.64 5.08 -64.45
CA LEU A 631 -14.64 3.74 -65.05
C LEU A 631 -15.83 2.96 -64.47
N LYS A 632 -16.78 2.58 -65.33
CA LYS A 632 -17.97 1.80 -64.95
C LYS A 632 -17.99 0.48 -65.72
N MET A 633 -18.23 -0.61 -65.01
CA MET A 633 -18.42 -1.96 -65.55
C MET A 633 -19.71 -2.55 -64.98
N ASP A 634 -20.54 -3.18 -65.80
CA ASP A 634 -21.82 -3.75 -65.36
C ASP A 634 -22.03 -5.23 -65.75
N SER A 635 -23.04 -5.86 -65.15
CA SER A 635 -23.40 -7.27 -65.36
C SER A 635 -23.98 -7.58 -66.74
N ALA A 636 -24.26 -6.57 -67.56
CA ALA A 636 -24.65 -6.77 -68.96
C ALA A 636 -23.44 -6.82 -69.90
N GLY A 637 -22.22 -6.66 -69.37
CA GLY A 637 -20.98 -6.69 -70.12
C GLY A 637 -20.54 -5.33 -70.67
N ASN A 638 -21.19 -4.22 -70.25
CA ASN A 638 -20.79 -2.90 -70.69
C ASN A 638 -19.58 -2.39 -69.90
N VAL A 639 -18.65 -1.73 -70.60
CA VAL A 639 -17.54 -0.98 -70.01
C VAL A 639 -17.59 0.46 -70.52
N VAL A 640 -17.70 1.42 -69.60
CA VAL A 640 -17.76 2.86 -69.90
C VAL A 640 -16.54 3.54 -69.28
N ILE A 641 -15.74 4.21 -70.11
CA ILE A 641 -14.65 5.11 -69.70
C ILE A 641 -15.09 6.53 -70.08
N ASP A 642 -15.38 7.36 -69.08
CA ASP A 642 -15.81 8.76 -69.26
C ASP A 642 -14.81 9.71 -68.58
N ALA A 643 -14.41 10.76 -69.29
CA ALA A 643 -13.46 11.77 -68.82
C ALA A 643 -13.76 13.13 -69.42
N LYS A 644 -13.80 14.18 -68.58
CA LYS A 644 -14.13 15.55 -69.03
C LYS A 644 -13.03 16.27 -69.84
N SER A 645 -11.78 15.81 -69.74
CA SER A 645 -10.63 16.47 -70.38
C SER A 645 -10.07 15.67 -71.57
N SER A 646 -9.66 14.43 -71.32
CA SER A 646 -9.07 13.56 -72.34
C SER A 646 -8.98 12.11 -71.87
N ILE A 647 -8.96 11.18 -72.82
CA ILE A 647 -8.61 9.75 -72.61
C ILE A 647 -7.32 9.47 -73.39
N THR A 648 -6.36 8.78 -72.78
CA THR A 648 -5.06 8.46 -73.41
C THR A 648 -4.65 7.02 -73.10
N LEU A 649 -4.32 6.25 -74.14
CA LEU A 649 -3.74 4.91 -74.06
C LEU A 649 -2.32 4.95 -74.64
N LYS A 650 -1.32 4.53 -73.87
CA LYS A 650 0.10 4.66 -74.23
C LYS A 650 0.87 3.37 -73.95
N VAL A 651 1.70 2.95 -74.91
CA VAL A 651 2.66 1.83 -74.76
C VAL A 651 3.99 2.27 -75.36
N GLY A 652 4.95 2.65 -74.51
CA GLY A 652 6.20 3.29 -74.96
C GLY A 652 5.89 4.59 -75.71
N ASP A 653 6.33 4.69 -76.97
CA ASP A 653 6.07 5.84 -77.85
C ASP A 653 4.74 5.78 -78.62
N ASN A 654 4.03 4.65 -78.58
CA ASN A 654 2.74 4.50 -79.26
C ASN A 654 1.62 5.19 -78.46
N LEU A 655 0.68 5.83 -79.16
CA LEU A 655 -0.35 6.69 -78.56
C LEU A 655 -1.70 6.55 -79.29
N LEU A 656 -2.77 6.36 -78.51
CA LEU A 656 -4.16 6.67 -78.89
C LEU A 656 -4.72 7.68 -77.88
N SER A 657 -5.18 8.85 -78.33
CA SER A 657 -5.77 9.86 -77.45
C SER A 657 -7.03 10.51 -78.04
N ILE A 658 -8.00 10.84 -77.17
CA ILE A 658 -9.20 11.62 -77.46
C ILE A 658 -9.23 12.81 -76.51
N ASP A 659 -9.43 14.03 -77.01
CA ASP A 659 -9.59 15.24 -76.18
C ASP A 659 -11.02 15.80 -76.22
N LYS A 660 -11.31 16.71 -75.29
CA LYS A 660 -12.62 17.39 -75.20
C LYS A 660 -12.95 18.28 -76.41
N GLN A 661 -12.00 18.56 -77.29
CA GLN A 661 -12.20 19.30 -78.53
C GLN A 661 -12.59 18.38 -79.70
N GLY A 662 -12.59 17.06 -79.49
CA GLY A 662 -12.97 16.06 -80.48
C GLY A 662 -11.80 15.57 -81.35
N LEU A 663 -10.55 15.87 -81.00
CA LEU A 663 -9.39 15.35 -81.73
C LEU A 663 -9.10 13.90 -81.30
N ILE A 664 -9.12 12.98 -82.27
CA ILE A 664 -8.64 11.61 -82.10
C ILE A 664 -7.27 11.49 -82.78
N LYS A 665 -6.24 11.08 -82.01
CA LYS A 665 -4.86 10.96 -82.49
C LYS A 665 -4.35 9.54 -82.36
N LEU A 666 -3.73 9.02 -83.42
CA LEU A 666 -3.09 7.72 -83.50
C LEU A 666 -1.63 7.90 -83.94
N ASN A 667 -0.68 7.50 -83.10
CA ASN A 667 0.76 7.52 -83.43
C ASN A 667 1.39 6.16 -83.13
N GLY A 668 2.25 5.67 -84.03
CA GLY A 668 3.05 4.47 -83.82
C GLY A 668 4.11 4.32 -84.91
N LYS A 669 5.07 3.40 -84.71
CA LYS A 669 6.13 3.12 -85.69
C LYS A 669 5.58 2.47 -86.97
N ASN A 670 4.69 1.50 -86.80
CA ASN A 670 3.92 0.86 -87.85
C ASN A 670 2.45 0.94 -87.45
N LEU A 671 1.58 1.36 -88.37
CA LEU A 671 0.13 1.35 -88.19
C LEU A 671 -0.47 0.53 -89.32
N GLU A 672 -1.15 -0.54 -88.97
CA GLU A 672 -1.87 -1.40 -89.91
C GLU A 672 -3.37 -1.25 -89.64
N GLN A 673 -4.12 -0.92 -90.69
CA GLN A 673 -5.58 -0.83 -90.65
C GLN A 673 -6.12 -1.81 -91.68
N LYS A 674 -6.89 -2.79 -91.23
CA LYS A 674 -7.49 -3.83 -92.07
C LYS A 674 -8.99 -3.89 -91.78
N ALA A 675 -9.80 -3.95 -92.82
CA ALA A 675 -11.22 -4.24 -92.72
C ALA A 675 -11.57 -5.37 -93.68
N ASP A 676 -12.35 -6.35 -93.22
CA ASP A 676 -12.67 -7.54 -94.03
C ASP A 676 -13.84 -7.30 -95.00
N ASN A 677 -14.74 -6.37 -94.67
CA ASN A 677 -15.90 -6.05 -95.49
C ASN A 677 -15.76 -4.72 -96.22
N ASN A 678 -15.62 -3.62 -95.47
CA ASN A 678 -15.49 -2.28 -96.04
C ASN A 678 -14.66 -1.37 -95.12
N PHE A 679 -13.90 -0.45 -95.70
CA PHE A 679 -13.16 0.58 -94.99
C PHE A 679 -13.48 1.95 -95.60
N ASP A 680 -14.36 2.71 -94.94
CA ASP A 680 -14.77 4.04 -95.39
C ASP A 680 -13.99 5.14 -94.69
N LEU A 681 -13.37 6.03 -95.46
CA LEU A 681 -12.83 7.30 -94.98
C LEU A 681 -13.66 8.45 -95.54
N ASN A 682 -14.63 8.93 -94.75
CA ASN A 682 -15.49 10.06 -95.12
C ASN A 682 -15.22 11.26 -94.22
N ALA A 683 -14.72 12.34 -94.80
CA ALA A 683 -14.52 13.61 -94.13
C ALA A 683 -14.58 14.76 -95.13
N LYS A 684 -14.79 16.00 -94.64
CA LYS A 684 -14.67 17.21 -95.48
C LYS A 684 -13.29 17.31 -96.17
N ARG A 685 -12.25 16.75 -95.54
CA ARG A 685 -10.90 16.64 -96.09
C ARG A 685 -10.21 15.38 -95.55
N VAL A 686 -9.71 14.53 -96.44
CA VAL A 686 -8.84 13.40 -96.12
C VAL A 686 -7.44 13.69 -96.69
N SER A 687 -6.39 13.48 -95.90
CA SER A 687 -4.99 13.69 -96.32
C SER A 687 -4.14 12.51 -95.88
N GLN A 688 -3.43 11.90 -96.82
CA GLN A 688 -2.45 10.83 -96.56
C GLN A 688 -1.11 11.24 -97.18
N THR A 689 0.00 10.97 -96.49
CA THR A 689 1.33 11.39 -96.94
C THR A 689 2.38 10.36 -96.55
N ALA A 690 3.09 9.82 -97.53
CA ALA A 690 4.28 9.00 -97.33
C ALA A 690 5.52 9.88 -97.48
N LYS A 691 6.36 9.98 -96.43
CA LYS A 691 7.62 10.76 -96.46
C LYS A 691 8.86 9.92 -96.83
N GLY A 692 8.69 8.60 -97.00
CA GLY A 692 9.73 7.64 -97.41
C GLY A 692 9.51 7.12 -98.85
N SER A 693 9.87 5.88 -99.13
CA SER A 693 10.04 5.37 -100.51
C SER A 693 8.75 5.12 -101.32
N ASN A 694 7.75 4.38 -100.79
CA ASN A 694 6.59 3.94 -101.60
C ASN A 694 5.23 4.22 -100.94
N PHE A 695 4.26 4.69 -101.71
CA PHE A 695 2.82 4.67 -101.40
C PHE A 695 2.14 3.71 -102.39
N LYS A 696 1.48 2.65 -101.89
CA LYS A 696 0.87 1.59 -102.72
C LYS A 696 -0.60 1.42 -102.39
N ILE A 697 -1.43 1.34 -103.43
CA ILE A 697 -2.83 0.94 -103.36
C ILE A 697 -2.98 -0.26 -104.30
N ASN A 698 -3.40 -1.41 -103.77
CA ASN A 698 -3.58 -2.64 -104.54
C ASN A 698 -5.03 -3.09 -104.44
N SER A 699 -5.59 -3.61 -105.53
CA SER A 699 -6.90 -4.25 -105.59
C SER A 699 -6.78 -5.50 -106.46
N ASP A 700 -7.40 -6.61 -106.03
CA ASP A 700 -7.53 -7.83 -106.85
C ASP A 700 -8.57 -7.65 -107.98
N GLN A 701 -9.29 -6.53 -107.95
CA GLN A 701 -10.28 -6.12 -108.94
C GLN A 701 -9.98 -4.68 -109.37
N ASN A 702 -10.96 -3.80 -109.35
CA ASN A 702 -10.82 -2.40 -109.77
C ASN A 702 -10.42 -1.49 -108.60
N VAL A 703 -9.52 -0.55 -108.85
CA VAL A 703 -9.37 0.67 -108.04
C VAL A 703 -10.12 1.78 -108.75
N ILE A 704 -11.21 2.26 -108.17
CA ILE A 704 -12.02 3.35 -108.75
C ILE A 704 -11.73 4.64 -108.00
N VAL A 705 -11.09 5.59 -108.67
CA VAL A 705 -10.88 6.95 -108.15
C VAL A 705 -11.79 7.90 -108.92
N THR A 706 -12.74 8.52 -108.22
CA THR A 706 -13.61 9.55 -108.79
C THR A 706 -13.28 10.89 -108.14
N GLY A 707 -13.14 11.95 -108.93
CA GLY A 707 -12.86 13.31 -108.46
C GLY A 707 -13.86 14.28 -109.08
N GLY A 708 -14.42 15.19 -108.27
CA GLY A 708 -15.43 16.14 -108.75
C GLY A 708 -14.89 17.27 -109.63
N ASN A 709 -13.59 17.62 -109.53
CA ASN A 709 -12.97 18.71 -110.28
C ASN A 709 -11.71 18.27 -111.06
N GLU A 710 -10.72 17.63 -110.44
CA GLU A 710 -9.46 17.25 -111.10
C GLU A 710 -8.78 16.10 -110.36
N VAL A 711 -8.26 15.10 -111.08
CA VAL A 711 -7.36 14.05 -110.56
C VAL A 711 -6.01 14.20 -111.27
N LYS A 712 -5.01 14.77 -110.58
CA LYS A 712 -3.64 14.89 -111.10
C LYS A 712 -2.78 13.75 -110.57
N MET A 713 -2.50 12.76 -111.41
CA MET A 713 -1.42 11.79 -111.19
C MET A 713 -0.21 12.27 -112.01
N LYS A 714 0.96 12.41 -111.37
CA LYS A 714 2.23 12.78 -112.03
C LYS A 714 3.19 11.61 -112.01
#